data_AF-A0A9D0Z506-F1
#
_entry.id   AF-A0A9D0Z506-F1
#
_cell.length_a   1.000
_cell.length_b   1.000
_cell.length_c   1.000
_cell.angle_alpha   90.00
_cell.angle_beta   90.00
_cell.angle_gamma   90.00
#
_symmetry.space_group_name_H-M   'P 1'
#
loop_
_entity.id
_entity.type
_entity.pdbx_description
1 polymer ?
#
loop_
_entity_poly.entity_id
_entity_poly.type
_entity_poly.pdbx_seq_one_letter_code
_entity_poly.pdbx_strand_id
1 'polypeptide(L)'
;MKKFTCFLAALLLAALLPVSASAAENPSMGASYTEIPDAIANPERGFYSTLYMAGKETGNTVQNPTGKLIHMRISLGNFSHNYLHYRGNTPEHYTEGGWEPLSQDFLDALDATMDNLRQNGGSAILRFAYDDFDGIANLEPDMEGIVAHIAQLSGFFADHADVIAAVESGFLGCWGEQHTSAIVTPENIAMLADALLEAVPEPITVSVRRPVYYCYAAGLQLRDLETHRADPASPYYRLGVYNDGYLGSGSDLGTYTDRAMEVAWLDYQAGHTLFGGEVVANSSSDGTVYNSIDYISEEMFQTHTSYLNIEWNGSVIDQWRASTYTGDDPVYYGLSGFTYVENHLGYRFVLRSSEYDGQAVTVAVENVGAGNMVKPKTVTLNLVDETGSLTQVPTDLDMTDWQSGETTEVSIPLPSDLPAGTYAAYLNIADQNGNQIRFANDNPFNDYGNGIGSFTRSAQNINRAGSLYCWNLFLLNGGDYPAIDDFLDRLEITRVYQDLPQVYLEREETAAMVARLAADGIETVALTGDAAWGMAGDDQAEIRAYIDALAAYNQGIGAAAPIEKIALDVEVYTQSVWKDDPQAAFAAYVSQMEALYQYAHSAGLEVVQVIPVFYDQIDGDLLAYFVEHCCDELSIMNYNKSTQISGIETEVALCRALGMKVETIFETMAYSESHGVTEEITYFYEGMEALQAKRQEILETFDYENLTTSYHHFPTVYHVDTGLYLAEIYAYTNGDDPTRDDLGQTEALPFITLTGDDGSVTTAWLYNPNRDATYQETCYLAVGLSADVTYTIASGTADYVVTTPNKTFAFGDDSLVDYISIRVERVAEAHTHTPEVRDARDATCAEAGYTGDTYCAVCGELLAAGTAIEKLPHTPELRDARDATCTEAGYTGDTYCTVCGELLAAGTAIEKLPHTPELRDARDATCTEAGYTGDTYCAVCEELLAAGTVIEKLPHTPVLRDARDATCTEAGYTGDTYCTVCEELLTSGTAIAALGHTGSWTANGDGTHRLVCDRCGAVMEQGACADGGQDGFCDSCGGAVSREQTFRKVTGFADGQTYLITINRKALSRDLSGTGVEMTETGGVYTASPAADEAQLWTYENGKLWCQVEGTRYYLSAEDGELSVTTRSDSAAVWTFSNGRLSTQVSTRFLFWTYDRTYYLYAARSGFTLSILRATVTLYEAV
;
A
#
# COMPACT_ATOMS: atom_id res chain seq x y z
N MET A 1 25.81 -70.06 -5.36
CA MET A 1 24.33 -69.93 -5.52
C MET A 1 23.79 -69.43 -4.19
N LYS A 2 23.50 -68.13 -4.08
CA LYS A 2 22.13 -67.55 -4.05
C LYS A 2 21.36 -68.01 -2.78
N LYS A 3 21.29 -67.17 -1.73
CA LYS A 3 20.30 -66.07 -1.51
C LYS A 3 18.86 -66.64 -1.51
N PHE A 4 18.01 -66.48 -0.48
CA PHE A 4 18.03 -65.59 0.70
C PHE A 4 17.27 -66.23 1.89
N THR A 5 17.50 -65.75 3.11
CA THR A 5 16.79 -66.16 4.35
C THR A 5 16.58 -64.91 5.22
N CYS A 6 15.53 -64.88 6.06
CA CYS A 6 15.29 -63.88 7.11
C CYS A 6 14.94 -62.45 6.59
N PHE A 7 14.26 -61.57 7.35
CA PHE A 7 13.35 -61.76 8.49
C PHE A 7 12.35 -60.59 8.54
N LEU A 8 11.32 -60.83 9.34
CA LEU A 8 10.43 -59.92 10.03
C LEU A 8 11.19 -58.80 10.81
N ALA A 9 11.71 -57.77 10.14
CA ALA A 9 12.27 -56.55 10.76
C ALA A 9 12.47 -55.40 9.72
N ALA A 10 11.42 -54.64 9.44
CA ALA A 10 11.48 -53.39 8.64
C ALA A 10 10.28 -52.48 8.96
N LEU A 11 9.95 -52.34 10.25
CA LEU A 11 8.81 -51.58 10.78
C LEU A 11 9.26 -50.57 11.86
N LEU A 12 10.57 -50.27 11.90
CA LEU A 12 11.24 -49.21 12.66
C LEU A 12 12.47 -48.76 11.85
N LEU A 13 12.86 -47.48 12.00
CA LEU A 13 13.90 -46.76 11.26
C LEU A 13 13.60 -46.45 9.77
N ALA A 14 12.61 -45.57 9.59
CA ALA A 14 12.67 -44.47 8.62
C ALA A 14 12.06 -43.20 9.25
N ALA A 15 12.51 -42.90 10.48
CA ALA A 15 12.25 -41.63 11.16
C ALA A 15 13.44 -40.69 10.93
N LEU A 16 13.23 -39.37 11.10
CA LEU A 16 14.19 -38.29 10.87
C LEU A 16 14.44 -37.96 9.38
N LEU A 17 13.39 -37.46 8.72
CA LEU A 17 13.52 -36.27 7.87
C LEU A 17 12.93 -35.10 8.67
N PRO A 18 13.42 -33.85 8.51
CA PRO A 18 12.86 -32.72 9.24
C PRO A 18 11.40 -32.54 8.87
N VAL A 19 10.54 -32.45 9.88
CA VAL A 19 9.19 -31.92 9.72
C VAL A 19 9.37 -30.43 9.49
N SER A 20 9.42 -30.03 8.22
CA SER A 20 9.02 -28.67 7.86
C SER A 20 7.57 -28.52 8.29
N ALA A 21 7.31 -27.64 9.25
CA ALA A 21 5.95 -27.29 9.65
C ALA A 21 5.20 -26.79 8.41
N SER A 22 4.33 -27.62 7.85
CA SER A 22 3.25 -27.13 7.01
C SER A 22 2.28 -26.42 7.95
N ALA A 23 1.97 -25.15 7.68
CA ALA A 23 0.82 -24.51 8.30
C ALA A 23 -0.38 -25.46 8.17
N ALA A 24 -1.07 -25.74 9.27
CA ALA A 24 -2.30 -26.50 9.20
C ALA A 24 -3.34 -25.59 8.56
N GLU A 25 -3.97 -26.04 7.47
CA GLU A 25 -5.15 -25.36 6.92
C GLU A 25 -6.24 -25.37 7.99
N ASN A 26 -6.86 -24.21 8.23
CA ASN A 26 -7.83 -24.08 9.32
C ASN A 26 -9.13 -24.85 9.00
N PRO A 27 -9.83 -25.38 10.02
CA PRO A 27 -11.11 -26.04 9.82
C PRO A 27 -12.15 -25.15 9.14
N SER A 28 -12.55 -25.53 7.92
CA SER A 28 -13.68 -24.94 7.20
C SER A 28 -14.99 -25.07 7.99
N MET A 29 -15.73 -23.97 8.12
CA MET A 29 -16.96 -23.85 8.91
C MET A 29 -18.21 -24.46 8.24
N GLY A 30 -18.06 -25.08 7.07
CA GLY A 30 -19.11 -25.85 6.41
C GLY A 30 -20.23 -25.04 5.74
N ALA A 31 -19.99 -23.77 5.44
CA ALA A 31 -20.87 -22.96 4.58
C ALA A 31 -20.80 -23.40 3.11
N SER A 32 -21.73 -22.91 2.30
CA SER A 32 -21.63 -22.96 0.84
C SER A 32 -20.84 -21.76 0.31
N TYR A 33 -19.93 -22.04 -0.62
CA TYR A 33 -19.08 -21.05 -1.30
C TYR A 33 -19.46 -20.85 -2.78
N THR A 34 -20.60 -21.42 -3.18
CA THR A 34 -21.11 -21.37 -4.55
C THR A 34 -21.92 -20.09 -4.76
N GLU A 35 -21.73 -19.43 -5.90
CA GLU A 35 -22.61 -18.31 -6.29
C GLU A 35 -23.95 -18.85 -6.81
N ILE A 36 -25.06 -18.22 -6.40
CA ILE A 36 -26.38 -18.41 -7.03
C ILE A 36 -26.63 -17.32 -8.10
N PRO A 37 -27.20 -17.66 -9.27
CA PRO A 37 -27.56 -16.68 -10.31
C PRO A 37 -28.87 -15.92 -10.00
N ASP A 38 -29.44 -16.07 -8.81
CA ASP A 38 -30.68 -15.39 -8.43
C ASP A 38 -30.48 -13.87 -8.26
N ALA A 39 -31.50 -13.10 -8.64
CA ALA A 39 -31.52 -11.66 -8.49
C ALA A 39 -31.60 -11.26 -7.00
N ILE A 40 -30.70 -10.36 -6.59
CA ILE A 40 -30.60 -9.87 -5.20
C ILE A 40 -30.71 -8.34 -5.19
N ALA A 41 -31.71 -7.85 -4.48
CA ALA A 41 -32.05 -6.43 -4.39
C ALA A 41 -31.41 -5.78 -3.16
N ASN A 42 -30.09 -5.61 -3.20
CA ASN A 42 -29.34 -4.78 -2.25
C ASN A 42 -29.56 -3.27 -2.56
N PRO A 43 -29.43 -2.37 -1.57
CA PRO A 43 -29.57 -0.91 -1.76
C PRO A 43 -28.48 -0.32 -2.69
N GLU A 44 -28.68 0.92 -3.14
CA GLU A 44 -27.69 1.74 -3.86
C GLU A 44 -27.17 1.20 -5.21
N ARG A 45 -27.64 0.01 -5.65
CA ARG A 45 -27.21 -0.69 -6.87
C ARG A 45 -28.37 -1.15 -7.78
N GLY A 46 -28.03 -1.53 -9.01
CA GLY A 46 -28.91 -2.26 -9.91
C GLY A 46 -29.86 -1.40 -10.74
N PHE A 47 -30.96 -2.00 -11.20
CA PHE A 47 -31.94 -1.30 -12.02
C PHE A 47 -32.79 -0.32 -11.20
N TYR A 48 -32.81 0.96 -11.59
CA TYR A 48 -33.64 1.99 -10.97
C TYR A 48 -35.00 2.17 -11.67
N SER A 49 -35.96 2.73 -10.94
CA SER A 49 -37.24 3.23 -11.48
C SER A 49 -37.37 4.74 -11.26
N THR A 50 -38.14 5.44 -12.10
CA THR A 50 -38.16 6.92 -12.12
C THR A 50 -39.34 7.48 -11.31
N LEU A 51 -39.06 8.47 -10.45
CA LEU A 51 -40.09 9.27 -9.78
C LEU A 51 -39.99 10.73 -10.25
N TYR A 52 -41.06 11.23 -10.87
CA TYR A 52 -41.16 12.65 -11.25
C TYR A 52 -41.88 13.45 -10.16
N MET A 53 -41.28 14.55 -9.73
CA MET A 53 -41.84 15.47 -8.74
C MET A 53 -41.70 16.90 -9.24
N ALA A 54 -42.78 17.68 -9.24
CA ALA A 54 -42.77 19.07 -9.67
C ALA A 54 -43.07 20.01 -8.50
N GLY A 55 -42.05 20.78 -8.10
CA GLY A 55 -42.12 21.76 -7.04
C GLY A 55 -42.99 22.96 -7.41
N LYS A 56 -43.74 23.46 -6.44
CA LYS A 56 -44.70 24.58 -6.57
C LYS A 56 -44.58 25.49 -5.35
N GLU A 57 -45.05 26.72 -5.48
CA GLU A 57 -45.19 27.64 -4.34
C GLU A 57 -46.05 27.02 -3.21
N THR A 58 -47.18 26.41 -3.55
CA THR A 58 -48.08 25.72 -2.59
C THR A 58 -48.79 24.51 -3.22
N GLY A 59 -49.24 23.57 -2.37
CA GLY A 59 -50.01 22.40 -2.80
C GLY A 59 -49.13 21.33 -3.47
N ASN A 60 -47.93 21.12 -2.93
CA ASN A 60 -47.06 20.01 -3.31
C ASN A 60 -47.62 18.66 -2.83
N THR A 61 -47.29 17.59 -3.56
CA THR A 61 -47.81 16.24 -3.28
C THR A 61 -46.68 15.35 -2.78
N VAL A 62 -46.79 14.92 -1.52
CA VAL A 62 -45.94 13.86 -0.93
C VAL A 62 -46.11 12.57 -1.73
N GLN A 63 -45.00 11.95 -2.14
CA GLN A 63 -44.98 10.67 -2.84
C GLN A 63 -44.65 9.53 -1.88
N ASN A 64 -44.99 8.29 -2.25
CA ASN A 64 -44.66 7.08 -1.49
C ASN A 64 -43.99 6.04 -2.41
N PRO A 65 -42.70 6.23 -2.77
CA PRO A 65 -41.97 5.33 -3.65
C PRO A 65 -41.61 4.01 -2.96
N THR A 66 -41.76 2.88 -3.68
CA THR A 66 -41.59 1.51 -3.13
C THR A 66 -40.48 0.71 -3.82
N GLY A 67 -39.73 1.30 -4.75
CA GLY A 67 -38.58 0.66 -5.40
C GLY A 67 -37.32 0.71 -4.54
N LYS A 68 -36.36 -0.20 -4.79
CA LYS A 68 -35.11 -0.28 -4.02
C LYS A 68 -34.08 0.78 -4.41
N LEU A 69 -34.05 1.16 -5.70
CA LEU A 69 -33.32 2.32 -6.19
C LEU A 69 -34.29 3.17 -7.03
N ILE A 70 -34.40 4.46 -6.69
CA ILE A 70 -35.28 5.43 -7.34
C ILE A 70 -34.44 6.56 -7.93
N HIS A 71 -34.68 6.89 -9.19
CA HIS A 71 -34.19 8.13 -9.80
C HIS A 71 -35.24 9.21 -9.62
N MET A 72 -34.99 10.16 -8.72
CA MET A 72 -35.91 11.26 -8.43
C MET A 72 -35.61 12.46 -9.33
N ARG A 73 -36.52 12.70 -10.28
CA ARG A 73 -36.50 13.82 -11.23
C ARG A 73 -37.33 14.95 -10.66
N ILE A 74 -36.64 15.94 -10.08
CA ILE A 74 -37.22 17.02 -9.28
C ILE A 74 -37.23 18.33 -10.10
N SER A 75 -38.41 18.76 -10.51
CA SER A 75 -38.62 19.97 -11.30
C SER A 75 -38.75 21.19 -10.39
N LEU A 76 -37.85 22.16 -10.57
CA LEU A 76 -37.78 23.45 -9.90
C LEU A 76 -38.31 24.60 -10.78
N GLY A 77 -38.94 24.29 -11.92
CA GLY A 77 -39.32 25.30 -12.92
C GLY A 77 -40.18 26.44 -12.36
N ASN A 78 -41.10 26.18 -11.42
CA ASN A 78 -41.95 27.21 -10.81
C ASN A 78 -41.18 28.23 -9.93
N PHE A 79 -39.88 28.00 -9.69
CA PHE A 79 -38.97 28.91 -8.98
C PHE A 79 -38.03 29.68 -9.94
N SER A 80 -38.19 29.52 -11.26
CA SER A 80 -37.46 30.28 -12.29
C SER A 80 -38.37 31.26 -13.03
N HIS A 81 -37.96 32.52 -13.12
CA HIS A 81 -38.67 33.51 -13.93
C HIS A 81 -38.71 33.15 -15.42
N ASN A 82 -37.67 32.49 -15.93
CA ASN A 82 -37.57 32.09 -17.33
C ASN A 82 -38.61 31.00 -17.67
N TYR A 83 -38.72 29.97 -16.83
CA TYR A 83 -39.76 28.93 -16.97
C TYR A 83 -41.18 29.52 -16.81
N LEU A 84 -41.41 30.35 -15.78
CA LEU A 84 -42.70 30.99 -15.55
C LEU A 84 -43.12 31.88 -16.73
N HIS A 85 -42.19 32.65 -17.30
CA HIS A 85 -42.42 33.42 -18.52
C HIS A 85 -42.77 32.52 -19.73
N TYR A 86 -41.99 31.46 -19.95
CA TYR A 86 -42.22 30.48 -21.03
C TYR A 86 -43.61 29.82 -20.95
N ARG A 87 -44.07 29.45 -19.74
CA ARG A 87 -45.40 28.87 -19.50
C ARG A 87 -46.55 29.89 -19.54
N GLY A 88 -46.26 31.18 -19.79
CA GLY A 88 -47.25 32.26 -19.88
C GLY A 88 -47.69 32.84 -18.53
N ASN A 89 -47.04 32.45 -17.43
CA ASN A 89 -47.30 32.88 -16.06
C ASN A 89 -46.25 33.90 -15.60
N THR A 90 -46.00 34.93 -16.43
CA THR A 90 -44.91 35.89 -16.19
C THR A 90 -45.09 36.64 -14.85
N PRO A 91 -44.09 36.63 -13.93
CA PRO A 91 -44.15 37.39 -12.68
C PRO A 91 -44.31 38.91 -12.90
N GLU A 92 -44.91 39.62 -11.94
CA GLU A 92 -45.09 41.09 -12.01
C GLU A 92 -43.75 41.85 -12.13
N HIS A 93 -42.65 41.22 -11.65
CA HIS A 93 -41.28 41.75 -11.68
C HIS A 93 -40.32 40.80 -12.41
N TYR A 94 -40.75 40.23 -13.54
CA TYR A 94 -39.90 39.40 -14.40
C TYR A 94 -38.55 40.08 -14.71
N THR A 95 -37.49 39.31 -14.50
CA THR A 95 -36.11 39.60 -14.90
C THR A 95 -35.59 38.35 -15.59
N GLU A 96 -34.89 38.49 -16.72
CA GLU A 96 -34.24 37.37 -17.42
C GLU A 96 -33.16 36.77 -16.52
N GLY A 97 -33.23 35.46 -16.26
CA GLY A 97 -32.38 34.79 -15.26
C GLY A 97 -32.86 34.92 -13.81
N GLY A 98 -33.91 35.69 -13.53
CA GLY A 98 -34.43 35.84 -12.17
C GLY A 98 -35.09 34.56 -11.61
N TRP A 99 -35.26 34.54 -10.29
CA TRP A 99 -35.72 33.38 -9.53
C TRP A 99 -36.52 33.81 -8.29
N GLU A 100 -37.26 32.86 -7.73
CA GLU A 100 -37.99 32.98 -6.46
C GLU A 100 -37.54 31.84 -5.53
N PRO A 101 -37.33 32.05 -4.22
CA PRO A 101 -36.85 31.00 -3.32
C PRO A 101 -37.73 29.75 -3.31
N LEU A 102 -37.12 28.58 -3.11
CA LEU A 102 -37.84 27.32 -2.87
C LEU A 102 -38.80 27.48 -1.69
N SER A 103 -40.05 27.08 -1.86
CA SER A 103 -41.07 27.27 -0.83
C SER A 103 -41.02 26.17 0.24
N GLN A 104 -41.38 26.51 1.47
CA GLN A 104 -41.43 25.54 2.58
C GLN A 104 -42.41 24.39 2.29
N ASP A 105 -43.56 24.66 1.67
CA ASP A 105 -44.54 23.64 1.26
C ASP A 105 -43.96 22.62 0.26
N PHE A 106 -42.97 23.02 -0.55
CA PHE A 106 -42.24 22.10 -1.42
C PHE A 106 -41.18 21.30 -0.66
N LEU A 107 -40.40 21.94 0.20
CA LEU A 107 -39.38 21.27 1.03
C LEU A 107 -40.04 20.23 1.96
N ASP A 108 -41.06 20.62 2.73
CA ASP A 108 -41.84 19.71 3.61
C ASP A 108 -42.38 18.48 2.85
N ALA A 109 -42.76 18.66 1.57
CA ALA A 109 -43.28 17.56 0.74
C ALA A 109 -42.17 16.65 0.18
N LEU A 110 -40.98 17.19 -0.03
CA LEU A 110 -39.78 16.46 -0.44
C LEU A 110 -39.23 15.63 0.73
N ASP A 111 -39.12 16.22 1.92
CA ASP A 111 -38.71 15.55 3.16
C ASP A 111 -39.61 14.33 3.44
N ALA A 112 -40.94 14.55 3.48
CA ALA A 112 -41.92 13.50 3.70
C ALA A 112 -41.93 12.43 2.60
N THR A 113 -41.42 12.72 1.40
CA THR A 113 -41.24 11.74 0.33
C THR A 113 -40.02 10.86 0.58
N MET A 114 -38.91 11.43 1.06
CA MET A 114 -37.71 10.70 1.45
C MET A 114 -37.93 9.84 2.71
N ASP A 115 -38.71 10.34 3.68
CA ASP A 115 -39.15 9.56 4.84
C ASP A 115 -39.94 8.31 4.45
N ASN A 116 -40.81 8.41 3.45
CA ASN A 116 -41.56 7.27 2.91
C ASN A 116 -40.62 6.28 2.20
N LEU A 117 -39.63 6.77 1.44
CA LEU A 117 -38.62 5.93 0.78
C LEU A 117 -37.79 5.14 1.81
N ARG A 118 -37.34 5.81 2.87
CA ARG A 118 -36.62 5.22 4.01
C ARG A 118 -37.43 4.10 4.67
N GLN A 119 -38.71 4.34 4.96
CA GLN A 119 -39.62 3.35 5.54
C GLN A 119 -39.86 2.13 4.63
N ASN A 120 -39.78 2.29 3.31
CA ASN A 120 -39.86 1.19 2.34
C ASN A 120 -38.50 0.48 2.10
N GLY A 121 -37.44 0.94 2.77
CA GLY A 121 -36.08 0.43 2.61
C GLY A 121 -35.54 0.60 1.19
N GLY A 122 -35.81 1.74 0.57
CA GLY A 122 -35.27 2.12 -0.74
C GLY A 122 -34.20 3.22 -0.63
N SER A 123 -33.57 3.54 -1.76
CA SER A 123 -32.50 4.53 -1.90
C SER A 123 -32.73 5.43 -3.12
N ALA A 124 -32.22 6.67 -3.10
CA ALA A 124 -32.48 7.66 -4.14
C ALA A 124 -31.21 8.19 -4.84
N ILE A 125 -31.28 8.28 -6.17
CA ILE A 125 -30.43 9.16 -6.98
C ILE A 125 -31.24 10.43 -7.25
N LEU A 126 -30.70 11.60 -6.92
CA LEU A 126 -31.41 12.88 -7.04
C LEU A 126 -30.93 13.66 -8.27
N ARG A 127 -31.87 14.14 -9.11
CA ARG A 127 -31.59 15.10 -10.19
C ARG A 127 -32.60 16.24 -10.19
N PHE A 128 -32.11 17.47 -10.16
CA PHE A 128 -32.92 18.68 -10.22
C PHE A 128 -32.86 19.31 -11.62
N ALA A 129 -33.96 19.89 -12.11
CA ALA A 129 -34.01 20.60 -13.40
C ALA A 129 -35.07 21.72 -13.39
N TYR A 130 -34.92 22.75 -14.24
CA TYR A 130 -35.89 23.87 -14.33
C TYR A 130 -36.85 23.79 -15.52
N ASP A 131 -36.63 22.87 -16.46
CA ASP A 131 -37.42 22.74 -17.68
C ASP A 131 -38.59 21.75 -17.55
N ASP A 132 -38.93 21.31 -16.33
CA ASP A 132 -39.95 20.28 -16.05
C ASP A 132 -39.67 18.93 -16.73
N PHE A 133 -38.41 18.70 -17.13
CA PHE A 133 -37.98 17.58 -17.97
C PHE A 133 -38.67 17.56 -19.37
N ASP A 134 -39.17 18.71 -19.84
CA ASP A 134 -39.75 18.89 -21.18
C ASP A 134 -38.69 19.05 -22.29
N GLY A 135 -37.40 19.23 -21.95
CA GLY A 135 -36.30 19.36 -22.90
C GLY A 135 -36.09 20.77 -23.47
N ILE A 136 -36.46 21.80 -22.71
CA ILE A 136 -36.53 23.18 -23.20
C ILE A 136 -35.34 24.02 -22.72
N ALA A 137 -34.66 24.64 -23.69
CA ALA A 137 -33.45 25.42 -23.49
C ALA A 137 -33.65 26.74 -22.72
N ASN A 138 -32.72 27.08 -21.83
CA ASN A 138 -32.63 28.36 -21.11
C ASN A 138 -33.84 28.66 -20.20
N LEU A 139 -34.38 27.65 -19.52
CA LEU A 139 -35.47 27.82 -18.55
C LEU A 139 -34.98 27.89 -17.11
N GLU A 140 -33.71 27.60 -16.86
CA GLU A 140 -33.04 27.81 -15.59
C GLU A 140 -32.83 29.31 -15.27
N PRO A 141 -32.68 29.69 -13.98
CA PRO A 141 -32.28 31.03 -13.59
C PRO A 141 -30.77 31.23 -13.79
N ASP A 142 -30.25 32.40 -13.41
CA ASP A 142 -28.81 32.64 -13.37
C ASP A 142 -28.11 31.83 -12.26
N MET A 143 -26.77 31.87 -12.25
CA MET A 143 -25.98 31.13 -11.27
C MET A 143 -26.19 31.61 -9.82
N GLU A 144 -26.62 32.86 -9.59
CA GLU A 144 -26.97 33.32 -8.24
C GLU A 144 -28.21 32.56 -7.73
N GLY A 145 -29.24 32.42 -8.58
CA GLY A 145 -30.42 31.62 -8.27
C GLY A 145 -30.16 30.12 -8.13
N ILE A 146 -29.31 29.55 -9.00
CA ILE A 146 -28.96 28.13 -8.89
C ILE A 146 -28.24 27.83 -7.58
N VAL A 147 -27.21 28.61 -7.23
CA VAL A 147 -26.47 28.43 -5.97
C VAL A 147 -27.36 28.71 -4.75
N ALA A 148 -28.27 29.71 -4.82
CA ALA A 148 -29.23 29.96 -3.75
C ALA A 148 -30.18 28.78 -3.51
N HIS A 149 -30.69 28.13 -4.57
CA HIS A 149 -31.53 26.94 -4.43
C HIS A 149 -30.76 25.74 -3.88
N ILE A 150 -29.50 25.54 -4.28
CA ILE A 150 -28.62 24.50 -3.72
C ILE A 150 -28.39 24.74 -2.22
N ALA A 151 -28.13 25.99 -1.81
CA ALA A 151 -27.98 26.36 -0.40
C ALA A 151 -29.27 26.11 0.41
N GLN A 152 -30.46 26.32 -0.17
CA GLN A 152 -31.73 25.94 0.48
C GLN A 152 -31.91 24.42 0.64
N LEU A 153 -31.27 23.60 -0.19
CA LEU A 153 -31.34 22.14 -0.16
C LEU A 153 -30.26 21.48 0.72
N SER A 154 -29.27 22.22 1.22
CA SER A 154 -28.17 21.65 2.01
C SER A 154 -28.66 20.92 3.28
N GLY A 155 -29.64 21.50 3.99
CA GLY A 155 -30.26 20.83 5.16
C GLY A 155 -30.96 19.53 4.78
N PHE A 156 -31.71 19.53 3.67
CA PHE A 156 -32.37 18.35 3.12
C PHE A 156 -31.37 17.23 2.76
N PHE A 157 -30.23 17.57 2.16
CA PHE A 157 -29.19 16.57 1.88
C PHE A 157 -28.58 15.96 3.15
N ALA A 158 -28.49 16.72 4.24
CA ALA A 158 -28.04 16.22 5.54
C ALA A 158 -29.07 15.33 6.23
N ASP A 159 -30.33 15.78 6.32
CA ASP A 159 -31.41 15.06 7.01
C ASP A 159 -31.83 13.74 6.32
N HIS A 160 -31.40 13.55 5.07
CA HIS A 160 -31.65 12.34 4.26
C HIS A 160 -30.38 11.65 3.72
N ALA A 161 -29.21 11.97 4.28
CA ALA A 161 -27.93 11.38 3.86
C ALA A 161 -27.88 9.85 3.92
N ASP A 162 -28.70 9.25 4.77
CA ASP A 162 -28.86 7.82 4.91
C ASP A 162 -29.56 7.16 3.70
N VAL A 163 -30.54 7.83 3.09
CA VAL A 163 -31.37 7.32 1.97
C VAL A 163 -30.81 7.71 0.59
N ILE A 164 -30.04 8.80 0.51
CA ILE A 164 -29.46 9.28 -0.74
C ILE A 164 -28.27 8.38 -1.11
N ALA A 165 -28.27 7.89 -2.36
CA ALA A 165 -27.19 7.13 -2.97
C ALA A 165 -26.20 8.07 -3.68
N ALA A 166 -26.71 8.99 -4.51
CA ALA A 166 -25.94 10.01 -5.20
C ALA A 166 -26.80 11.24 -5.56
N VAL A 167 -26.15 12.37 -5.80
CA VAL A 167 -26.76 13.59 -6.36
C VAL A 167 -26.16 13.86 -7.73
N GLU A 168 -26.93 13.68 -8.79
CA GLU A 168 -26.51 14.11 -10.11
C GLU A 168 -26.62 15.63 -10.21
N SER A 169 -25.57 16.26 -10.70
CA SER A 169 -25.35 17.69 -10.51
C SER A 169 -26.33 18.60 -11.23
N GLY A 170 -27.19 18.08 -12.11
CA GLY A 170 -28.48 18.69 -12.45
C GLY A 170 -28.42 20.17 -12.86
N PHE A 171 -29.49 20.89 -12.50
CA PHE A 171 -29.70 22.35 -12.43
C PHE A 171 -29.42 23.20 -13.70
N LEU A 172 -28.47 22.83 -14.54
CA LEU A 172 -28.11 23.50 -15.80
C LEU A 172 -28.57 22.68 -17.01
N GLY A 173 -29.08 23.36 -18.03
CA GLY A 173 -29.46 22.75 -19.30
C GLY A 173 -30.77 21.95 -19.29
N CYS A 174 -31.16 21.49 -20.48
CA CYS A 174 -32.33 20.64 -20.69
C CYS A 174 -32.23 19.36 -19.83
N TRP A 175 -33.33 18.93 -19.21
CA TRP A 175 -33.40 17.74 -18.33
C TRP A 175 -32.42 17.74 -17.13
N GLY A 176 -31.73 18.85 -16.86
CA GLY A 176 -30.60 18.90 -15.92
C GLY A 176 -29.33 18.21 -16.43
N GLU A 177 -29.21 17.97 -17.73
CA GLU A 177 -28.07 17.26 -18.35
C GLU A 177 -26.93 18.19 -18.82
N GLN A 178 -26.86 19.43 -18.35
CA GLN A 178 -25.70 20.32 -18.58
C GLN A 178 -25.36 20.47 -20.08
N HIS A 179 -26.39 20.62 -20.91
CA HIS A 179 -26.28 20.92 -22.34
C HIS A 179 -27.50 21.71 -22.86
N THR A 180 -27.42 22.21 -24.10
CA THR A 180 -28.52 22.94 -24.78
C THR A 180 -29.03 24.17 -24.02
N SER A 181 -28.14 24.87 -23.31
CA SER A 181 -28.42 26.17 -22.69
C SER A 181 -27.23 27.12 -22.82
N ALA A 182 -27.51 28.43 -22.86
CA ALA A 182 -26.53 29.48 -23.05
C ALA A 182 -25.63 29.73 -21.82
N ILE A 183 -26.08 29.32 -20.62
CA ILE A 183 -25.30 29.46 -19.38
C ILE A 183 -24.52 28.19 -19.02
N VAL A 184 -24.56 27.16 -19.87
CA VAL A 184 -23.67 25.99 -19.77
C VAL A 184 -22.28 26.39 -20.30
N THR A 185 -21.43 26.90 -19.40
CA THR A 185 -20.02 27.22 -19.67
C THR A 185 -19.11 26.44 -18.72
N PRO A 186 -17.81 26.28 -19.02
CA PRO A 186 -16.87 25.60 -18.13
C PRO A 186 -16.86 26.19 -16.71
N GLU A 187 -16.92 27.51 -16.61
CA GLU A 187 -16.92 28.24 -15.34
C GLU A 187 -18.17 27.95 -14.51
N ASN A 188 -19.35 27.97 -15.15
CA ASN A 188 -20.62 27.69 -14.46
C ASN A 188 -20.78 26.22 -14.07
N ILE A 189 -20.20 25.30 -14.84
CA ILE A 189 -20.14 23.86 -14.51
C ILE A 189 -19.25 23.63 -13.28
N ALA A 190 -18.08 24.28 -13.20
CA ALA A 190 -17.22 24.23 -12.02
C ALA A 190 -17.95 24.78 -10.78
N MET A 191 -18.53 25.99 -10.89
CA MET A 191 -19.31 26.60 -9.81
C MET A 191 -20.49 25.73 -9.32
N LEU A 192 -21.15 25.01 -10.24
CA LEU A 192 -22.23 24.07 -9.90
C LEU A 192 -21.70 22.84 -9.14
N ALA A 193 -20.59 22.25 -9.59
CA ALA A 193 -19.98 21.11 -8.92
C ALA A 193 -19.51 21.48 -7.51
N ASP A 194 -18.82 22.63 -7.35
CA ASP A 194 -18.33 23.12 -6.07
C ASP A 194 -19.48 23.39 -5.09
N ALA A 195 -20.53 24.08 -5.53
CA ALA A 195 -21.70 24.38 -4.70
C ALA A 195 -22.43 23.10 -4.23
N LEU A 196 -22.42 22.04 -5.03
CA LEU A 196 -23.00 20.75 -4.64
C LEU A 196 -22.09 19.95 -3.72
N LEU A 197 -20.77 19.95 -3.94
CA LEU A 197 -19.81 19.30 -3.05
C LEU A 197 -19.78 19.96 -1.66
N GLU A 198 -20.05 21.28 -1.58
CA GLU A 198 -20.25 22.01 -0.33
C GLU A 198 -21.60 21.70 0.33
N ALA A 199 -22.69 21.64 -0.44
CA ALA A 199 -24.04 21.44 0.11
C ALA A 199 -24.41 19.99 0.45
N VAL A 200 -23.80 19.01 -0.22
CA VAL A 200 -24.07 17.57 -0.07
C VAL A 200 -23.01 16.94 0.86
N PRO A 201 -23.40 16.39 2.02
CA PRO A 201 -22.44 15.89 3.01
C PRO A 201 -21.78 14.57 2.63
N GLU A 202 -20.62 14.30 3.23
CA GLU A 202 -19.94 13.01 3.15
C GLU A 202 -20.79 11.90 3.80
N PRO A 203 -20.76 10.66 3.27
CA PRO A 203 -19.98 10.17 2.14
C PRO A 203 -20.71 10.21 0.78
N ILE A 204 -21.83 10.94 0.64
CA ILE A 204 -22.68 10.91 -0.58
C ILE A 204 -21.87 11.40 -1.79
N THR A 205 -22.03 10.77 -2.96
CA THR A 205 -21.31 11.20 -4.18
C THR A 205 -22.13 12.15 -5.03
N VAL A 206 -21.44 13.07 -5.73
CA VAL A 206 -22.02 14.02 -6.68
C VAL A 206 -21.54 13.65 -8.07
N SER A 207 -22.41 13.55 -9.08
CA SER A 207 -21.99 13.12 -10.43
C SER A 207 -22.25 14.19 -11.49
N VAL A 208 -21.28 14.46 -12.37
CA VAL A 208 -21.42 15.35 -13.55
C VAL A 208 -21.74 14.59 -14.82
N ARG A 209 -22.35 15.24 -15.82
CA ARG A 209 -22.82 14.55 -17.03
C ARG A 209 -21.70 13.95 -17.90
N ARG A 210 -20.44 14.41 -17.75
CA ARG A 210 -19.32 14.12 -18.66
C ARG A 210 -17.97 14.20 -17.95
N PRO A 211 -16.95 13.38 -18.32
CA PRO A 211 -15.59 13.49 -17.75
C PRO A 211 -14.92 14.85 -18.02
N VAL A 212 -15.19 15.47 -19.18
CA VAL A 212 -14.72 16.85 -19.44
C VAL A 212 -15.31 17.89 -18.47
N TYR A 213 -16.45 17.61 -17.83
CA TYR A 213 -17.05 18.49 -16.82
C TYR A 213 -16.39 18.31 -15.44
N TYR A 214 -15.95 17.08 -15.13
CA TYR A 214 -15.05 16.83 -13.99
C TYR A 214 -13.77 17.65 -14.15
N CYS A 215 -13.18 17.67 -15.35
CA CYS A 215 -11.99 18.47 -15.64
C CYS A 215 -12.20 19.97 -15.36
N TYR A 216 -13.39 20.52 -15.67
CA TYR A 216 -13.67 21.93 -15.42
C TYR A 216 -13.70 22.27 -13.92
N ALA A 217 -14.33 21.41 -13.09
CA ALA A 217 -14.32 21.57 -11.64
C ALA A 217 -12.90 21.39 -11.05
N ALA A 218 -12.21 20.31 -11.40
CA ALA A 218 -10.87 20.00 -10.91
C ALA A 218 -9.75 20.91 -11.46
N GLY A 219 -10.06 21.87 -12.36
CA GLY A 219 -9.07 22.78 -12.96
C GLY A 219 -8.11 22.13 -13.97
N LEU A 220 -8.51 21.00 -14.56
CA LEU A 220 -7.69 20.16 -15.45
C LEU A 220 -8.00 20.39 -16.93
N GLN A 221 -7.09 19.96 -17.80
CA GLN A 221 -7.38 19.73 -19.22
C GLN A 221 -7.75 18.26 -19.43
N LEU A 222 -8.58 17.97 -20.44
CA LEU A 222 -9.09 16.62 -20.69
C LEU A 222 -7.97 15.56 -20.83
N ARG A 223 -6.86 15.91 -21.47
CA ARG A 223 -5.69 15.03 -21.63
C ARG A 223 -5.03 14.65 -20.30
N ASP A 224 -5.22 15.44 -19.26
CA ASP A 224 -4.55 15.24 -17.97
C ASP A 224 -5.21 14.05 -17.23
N LEU A 225 -6.42 13.61 -17.63
CA LEU A 225 -7.08 12.38 -17.15
C LEU A 225 -6.30 11.09 -17.45
N GLU A 226 -5.39 11.09 -18.43
CA GLU A 226 -4.53 9.94 -18.74
C GLU A 226 -3.68 9.51 -17.53
N THR A 227 -3.28 10.47 -16.68
CA THR A 227 -2.48 10.21 -15.46
C THR A 227 -3.08 10.76 -14.16
N HIS A 228 -4.12 11.60 -14.23
CA HIS A 228 -4.79 12.14 -13.05
C HIS A 228 -5.56 11.07 -12.27
N ARG A 229 -5.48 11.15 -10.95
CA ARG A 229 -6.20 10.32 -9.96
C ARG A 229 -6.61 11.25 -8.82
N ALA A 230 -7.87 11.19 -8.38
CA ALA A 230 -8.36 12.06 -7.32
C ALA A 230 -7.74 11.68 -5.98
N ASP A 231 -7.16 12.64 -5.28
CA ASP A 231 -6.69 12.46 -3.90
C ASP A 231 -7.90 12.24 -2.96
N PRO A 232 -7.94 11.19 -2.12
CA PRO A 232 -9.01 10.99 -1.13
C PRO A 232 -9.27 12.17 -0.19
N ALA A 233 -8.27 13.03 0.06
CA ALA A 233 -8.43 14.26 0.84
C ALA A 233 -9.05 15.43 0.05
N SER A 234 -9.32 15.26 -1.25
CA SER A 234 -9.90 16.27 -2.14
C SER A 234 -11.41 16.10 -2.23
N PRO A 235 -12.23 17.18 -2.22
CA PRO A 235 -13.67 17.07 -2.45
C PRO A 235 -14.01 16.45 -3.82
N TYR A 236 -13.11 16.57 -4.81
CA TYR A 236 -13.27 15.95 -6.13
C TYR A 236 -13.09 14.42 -6.12
N TYR A 237 -12.71 13.80 -4.99
CA TYR A 237 -12.80 12.35 -4.81
C TYR A 237 -14.26 11.87 -4.86
N ARG A 238 -15.20 12.67 -4.35
CA ARG A 238 -16.64 12.39 -4.37
C ARG A 238 -17.34 12.83 -5.66
N LEU A 239 -16.61 13.37 -6.64
CA LEU A 239 -17.14 13.85 -7.91
C LEU A 239 -17.08 12.76 -9.00
N GLY A 240 -18.19 12.06 -9.22
CA GLY A 240 -18.35 11.01 -10.23
C GLY A 240 -18.87 11.50 -11.58
N VAL A 241 -19.29 10.55 -12.43
CA VAL A 241 -19.90 10.81 -13.74
C VAL A 241 -21.17 9.99 -13.92
N TYR A 242 -22.17 10.54 -14.61
CA TYR A 242 -23.36 9.81 -15.08
C TYR A 242 -23.53 9.95 -16.59
N ASN A 243 -24.12 8.94 -17.24
CA ASN A 243 -24.18 8.82 -18.70
C ASN A 243 -25.58 8.40 -19.21
N ASP A 244 -26.40 9.37 -19.61
CA ASP A 244 -27.73 9.13 -20.21
C ASP A 244 -27.68 8.90 -21.74
N GLY A 245 -26.49 8.65 -22.28
CA GLY A 245 -26.27 8.20 -23.65
C GLY A 245 -25.62 6.82 -23.72
N TYR A 246 -25.59 6.07 -22.61
CA TYR A 246 -24.70 4.93 -22.42
C TYR A 246 -24.97 3.81 -23.42
N LEU A 247 -23.89 3.27 -23.96
CA LEU A 247 -23.87 2.27 -25.03
C LEU A 247 -24.64 2.67 -26.29
N GLY A 248 -24.83 3.99 -26.49
CA GLY A 248 -25.54 4.56 -27.61
C GLY A 248 -24.68 4.80 -28.84
N SER A 249 -23.36 5.00 -28.68
CA SER A 249 -22.41 5.25 -29.77
C SER A 249 -20.96 5.27 -29.26
N GLY A 250 -19.96 5.32 -30.14
CA GLY A 250 -18.56 5.46 -29.71
C GLY A 250 -18.25 6.68 -28.81
N SER A 251 -19.08 7.73 -28.86
CA SER A 251 -18.99 8.92 -27.98
C SER A 251 -20.05 8.96 -26.86
N ASP A 252 -20.91 7.95 -26.78
CA ASP A 252 -22.16 7.93 -26.01
C ASP A 252 -22.95 9.25 -26.08
N LEU A 253 -23.36 9.59 -27.31
CA LEU A 253 -24.16 10.77 -27.65
C LEU A 253 -23.51 12.11 -27.25
N GLY A 254 -22.18 12.11 -27.14
CA GLY A 254 -21.38 13.28 -26.78
C GLY A 254 -20.89 13.29 -25.35
N THR A 255 -21.20 12.28 -24.53
CA THR A 255 -20.59 12.09 -23.20
C THR A 255 -19.07 12.15 -23.30
N TYR A 256 -18.50 11.24 -24.07
CA TYR A 256 -17.05 11.09 -24.28
C TYR A 256 -16.57 11.90 -25.48
N THR A 257 -15.37 12.48 -25.33
CA THR A 257 -14.58 13.12 -26.38
C THR A 257 -13.45 12.19 -26.87
N ASP A 258 -12.84 11.42 -25.95
CA ASP A 258 -11.91 10.32 -26.22
C ASP A 258 -12.25 9.14 -25.28
N ARG A 259 -13.14 8.25 -25.76
CA ARG A 259 -13.67 7.13 -24.98
C ARG A 259 -12.58 6.27 -24.34
N ALA A 260 -11.48 6.00 -25.05
CA ALA A 260 -10.48 5.06 -24.57
C ALA A 260 -9.76 5.58 -23.32
N MET A 261 -9.38 6.86 -23.33
CA MET A 261 -8.78 7.53 -22.18
C MET A 261 -9.81 7.80 -21.08
N GLU A 262 -11.02 8.27 -21.43
CA GLU A 262 -12.04 8.61 -20.43
C GLU A 262 -12.60 7.38 -19.70
N VAL A 263 -12.76 6.23 -20.37
CA VAL A 263 -13.15 4.95 -19.72
C VAL A 263 -12.00 4.42 -18.85
N ALA A 264 -10.74 4.47 -19.31
CA ALA A 264 -9.58 4.07 -18.51
C ALA A 264 -9.30 5.01 -17.31
N TRP A 265 -9.92 6.20 -17.26
CA TRP A 265 -9.95 7.06 -16.08
C TRP A 265 -11.14 6.75 -15.17
N LEU A 266 -12.31 6.40 -15.73
CA LEU A 266 -13.48 5.95 -14.96
C LEU A 266 -13.22 4.65 -14.21
N ASP A 267 -12.39 3.75 -14.74
CA ASP A 267 -11.87 2.55 -14.06
C ASP A 267 -11.27 2.85 -12.68
N TYR A 268 -10.75 4.07 -12.47
CA TYR A 268 -10.41 4.55 -11.13
C TYR A 268 -11.55 5.35 -10.47
N GLN A 269 -12.04 6.41 -11.13
CA GLN A 269 -12.94 7.38 -10.49
C GLN A 269 -14.28 6.77 -10.08
N ALA A 270 -14.79 5.80 -10.85
CA ALA A 270 -16.01 5.06 -10.55
C ALA A 270 -15.77 3.90 -9.56
N GLY A 271 -14.52 3.57 -9.23
CA GLY A 271 -14.20 2.66 -8.12
C GLY A 271 -14.61 3.24 -6.76
N HIS A 272 -14.73 4.57 -6.65
CA HIS A 272 -15.16 5.27 -5.44
C HIS A 272 -16.30 6.28 -5.69
N THR A 273 -16.98 6.21 -6.84
CA THR A 273 -18.19 7.00 -7.13
C THR A 273 -19.22 6.21 -7.93
N LEU A 274 -20.51 6.47 -7.74
CA LEU A 274 -21.56 5.73 -8.45
C LEU A 274 -21.68 6.18 -9.92
N PHE A 275 -21.22 5.33 -10.84
CA PHE A 275 -21.43 5.49 -12.28
C PHE A 275 -22.71 4.76 -12.74
N GLY A 276 -23.46 5.39 -13.66
CA GLY A 276 -24.68 4.83 -14.22
C GLY A 276 -25.43 5.82 -15.10
N GLY A 277 -26.68 5.51 -15.44
CA GLY A 277 -27.53 6.40 -16.24
C GLY A 277 -28.57 5.65 -17.08
N GLU A 278 -28.71 6.05 -18.34
CA GLU A 278 -29.66 5.49 -19.29
C GLU A 278 -28.96 4.79 -20.46
N VAL A 279 -29.28 3.51 -20.67
CA VAL A 279 -28.92 2.81 -21.91
C VAL A 279 -29.87 3.16 -23.04
N VAL A 280 -29.30 3.47 -24.20
CA VAL A 280 -30.06 3.94 -25.36
C VAL A 280 -29.91 3.01 -26.58
N ALA A 281 -30.73 3.24 -27.59
CA ALA A 281 -30.67 2.46 -28.82
C ALA A 281 -29.39 2.80 -29.58
N ASN A 282 -28.66 1.77 -30.02
CA ASN A 282 -27.44 1.96 -30.77
C ASN A 282 -27.65 2.87 -31.99
N SER A 283 -26.96 4.01 -31.96
CA SER A 283 -26.96 5.05 -32.96
C SER A 283 -25.60 5.16 -33.67
N SER A 284 -24.67 4.26 -33.37
CA SER A 284 -23.29 4.36 -33.84
C SER A 284 -23.19 4.35 -35.37
N SER A 285 -22.49 5.36 -35.91
CA SER A 285 -22.22 5.50 -37.35
C SER A 285 -21.15 4.53 -37.86
N ASP A 286 -20.44 3.86 -36.96
CA ASP A 286 -19.23 3.09 -37.25
C ASP A 286 -19.47 1.58 -37.41
N GLY A 287 -20.72 1.14 -37.17
CA GLY A 287 -21.17 -0.24 -37.25
C GLY A 287 -21.26 -0.96 -35.90
N THR A 288 -20.46 -0.59 -34.90
CA THR A 288 -20.38 -1.26 -33.60
C THR A 288 -21.74 -1.25 -32.89
N VAL A 289 -22.09 -2.36 -32.22
CA VAL A 289 -23.32 -2.50 -31.42
C VAL A 289 -22.94 -2.47 -29.94
N TYR A 290 -22.72 -1.26 -29.44
CA TYR A 290 -22.30 -0.99 -28.06
C TYR A 290 -23.27 -1.57 -27.03
N ASN A 291 -24.58 -1.49 -27.27
CA ASN A 291 -25.61 -2.04 -26.36
C ASN A 291 -25.87 -3.56 -26.52
N SER A 292 -24.88 -4.32 -27.02
CA SER A 292 -24.95 -5.79 -27.05
C SER A 292 -24.40 -6.40 -25.77
N ILE A 293 -24.84 -7.62 -25.43
CA ILE A 293 -24.41 -8.32 -24.21
C ILE A 293 -22.89 -8.50 -24.19
N ASP A 294 -22.30 -8.99 -25.28
CA ASP A 294 -20.86 -9.19 -25.42
C ASP A 294 -20.06 -7.92 -25.06
N TYR A 295 -20.59 -6.73 -25.38
CA TYR A 295 -19.91 -5.45 -25.16
C TYR A 295 -20.14 -4.91 -23.74
N ILE A 296 -21.39 -4.91 -23.25
CA ILE A 296 -21.67 -4.44 -21.87
C ILE A 296 -20.99 -5.34 -20.83
N SER A 297 -20.85 -6.64 -21.08
CA SER A 297 -20.16 -7.54 -20.14
C SER A 297 -18.68 -7.25 -19.96
N GLU A 298 -18.05 -6.51 -20.87
CA GLU A 298 -16.67 -6.05 -20.73
C GLU A 298 -16.63 -4.63 -20.14
N GLU A 299 -17.37 -3.68 -20.74
CA GLU A 299 -17.25 -2.26 -20.37
C GLU A 299 -17.90 -1.93 -19.01
N MET A 300 -18.88 -2.71 -18.54
CA MET A 300 -19.55 -2.42 -17.25
C MET A 300 -18.62 -2.55 -16.05
N PHE A 301 -17.60 -3.42 -16.12
CA PHE A 301 -16.55 -3.55 -15.10
C PHE A 301 -15.56 -2.38 -15.18
N GLN A 302 -15.07 -2.04 -16.38
CA GLN A 302 -14.15 -0.90 -16.62
C GLN A 302 -14.74 0.47 -16.26
N THR A 303 -16.05 0.56 -16.09
CA THR A 303 -16.77 1.79 -15.74
C THR A 303 -17.44 1.72 -14.37
N HIS A 304 -17.25 0.61 -13.64
CA HIS A 304 -17.93 0.32 -12.38
C HIS A 304 -19.45 0.62 -12.40
N THR A 305 -20.13 0.19 -13.47
CA THR A 305 -21.53 0.53 -13.71
C THR A 305 -22.41 0.00 -12.56
N SER A 306 -22.84 0.95 -11.73
CA SER A 306 -23.53 0.71 -10.47
C SER A 306 -25.04 0.57 -10.65
N TYR A 307 -25.61 1.34 -11.58
CA TYR A 307 -27.05 1.38 -11.82
C TYR A 307 -27.42 1.70 -13.27
N LEU A 308 -28.62 1.29 -13.69
CA LEU A 308 -29.20 1.62 -15.00
C LEU A 308 -30.71 1.84 -14.93
N ASN A 309 -31.26 2.64 -15.85
CA ASN A 309 -32.70 2.81 -16.01
C ASN A 309 -33.35 1.54 -16.64
N ILE A 310 -34.35 0.96 -15.98
CA ILE A 310 -35.13 -0.18 -16.54
C ILE A 310 -36.32 0.25 -17.42
N GLU A 311 -36.77 1.49 -17.26
CA GLU A 311 -37.97 2.04 -17.89
C GLU A 311 -37.63 2.72 -19.23
N TRP A 312 -36.40 3.18 -19.39
CA TRP A 312 -35.92 3.80 -20.62
C TRP A 312 -35.53 2.76 -21.67
N ASN A 313 -35.86 3.07 -22.93
CA ASN A 313 -35.53 2.28 -24.11
C ASN A 313 -35.76 0.75 -23.97
N GLY A 314 -36.98 0.35 -23.61
CA GLY A 314 -37.35 -1.06 -23.45
C GLY A 314 -37.01 -1.98 -24.63
N SER A 315 -36.73 -1.47 -25.83
CA SER A 315 -36.22 -2.28 -26.96
C SER A 315 -34.84 -2.89 -26.70
N VAL A 316 -33.96 -2.20 -25.97
CA VAL A 316 -32.63 -2.69 -25.58
C VAL A 316 -32.76 -3.73 -24.45
N ILE A 317 -33.58 -3.42 -23.44
CA ILE A 317 -33.85 -4.33 -22.33
C ILE A 317 -34.51 -5.63 -22.83
N ASP A 318 -35.47 -5.54 -23.76
CA ASP A 318 -36.11 -6.72 -24.36
C ASP A 318 -35.14 -7.50 -25.28
N GLN A 319 -34.19 -6.83 -25.94
CA GLN A 319 -33.10 -7.50 -26.65
C GLN A 319 -32.22 -8.30 -25.68
N TRP A 320 -31.87 -7.74 -24.51
CA TRP A 320 -31.10 -8.43 -23.48
C TRP A 320 -31.84 -9.64 -22.92
N ARG A 321 -33.15 -9.51 -22.64
CA ARG A 321 -34.01 -10.63 -22.19
C ARG A 321 -34.14 -11.74 -23.23
N ALA A 322 -34.13 -11.38 -24.52
CA ALA A 322 -34.21 -12.33 -25.63
C ALA A 322 -32.85 -12.95 -26.01
N SER A 323 -31.74 -12.40 -25.50
CA SER A 323 -30.38 -12.88 -25.73
C SER A 323 -29.92 -13.88 -24.68
N THR A 324 -28.91 -14.67 -25.02
CA THR A 324 -28.25 -15.63 -24.12
C THR A 324 -26.84 -15.15 -23.83
N TYR A 325 -26.39 -15.17 -22.57
CA TYR A 325 -25.00 -14.92 -22.22
C TYR A 325 -24.13 -16.10 -22.64
N THR A 326 -23.04 -15.81 -23.36
CA THR A 326 -22.10 -16.81 -23.91
C THR A 326 -20.63 -16.44 -23.69
N GLY A 327 -20.35 -15.56 -22.72
CA GLY A 327 -18.99 -15.25 -22.27
C GLY A 327 -18.45 -16.33 -21.33
N ASP A 328 -17.32 -16.06 -20.69
CA ASP A 328 -16.56 -17.07 -19.94
C ASP A 328 -17.07 -17.32 -18.51
N ASP A 329 -18.00 -16.53 -18.00
CA ASP A 329 -18.62 -16.74 -16.68
C ASP A 329 -19.48 -18.03 -16.67
N PRO A 330 -19.11 -19.06 -15.89
CA PRO A 330 -19.79 -20.35 -15.87
C PRO A 330 -21.11 -20.35 -15.08
N VAL A 331 -21.34 -19.35 -14.20
CA VAL A 331 -22.58 -19.23 -13.41
C VAL A 331 -23.72 -18.72 -14.31
N TYR A 332 -23.39 -17.85 -15.27
CA TYR A 332 -24.36 -17.22 -16.17
C TYR A 332 -24.35 -17.78 -17.59
N TYR A 333 -23.41 -18.66 -17.95
CA TYR A 333 -23.37 -19.31 -19.27
C TYR A 333 -24.70 -20.00 -19.61
N GLY A 334 -25.36 -19.56 -20.68
CA GLY A 334 -26.65 -20.08 -21.11
C GLY A 334 -27.88 -19.45 -20.44
N LEU A 335 -27.70 -18.56 -19.45
CA LEU A 335 -28.79 -17.73 -18.91
C LEU A 335 -29.08 -16.53 -19.85
N SER A 336 -30.12 -15.74 -19.52
CA SER A 336 -30.42 -14.54 -20.31
C SER A 336 -29.36 -13.47 -20.10
N GLY A 337 -29.02 -12.73 -21.16
CA GLY A 337 -28.10 -11.59 -21.05
C GLY A 337 -28.60 -10.51 -20.08
N PHE A 338 -29.91 -10.37 -19.94
CA PHE A 338 -30.52 -9.50 -18.93
C PHE A 338 -30.17 -9.95 -17.49
N THR A 339 -30.21 -11.25 -17.21
CA THR A 339 -29.86 -11.80 -15.88
C THR A 339 -28.40 -11.55 -15.52
N TYR A 340 -27.50 -11.66 -16.50
CA TYR A 340 -26.09 -11.32 -16.32
C TYR A 340 -25.93 -9.85 -15.91
N VAL A 341 -26.47 -8.91 -16.69
CA VAL A 341 -26.40 -7.47 -16.38
C VAL A 341 -27.09 -7.13 -15.06
N GLU A 342 -28.29 -7.67 -14.81
CA GLU A 342 -29.08 -7.42 -13.59
C GLU A 342 -28.32 -7.78 -12.31
N ASN A 343 -27.54 -8.86 -12.32
CA ASN A 343 -26.77 -9.28 -11.16
C ASN A 343 -25.44 -8.54 -11.01
N HIS A 344 -24.80 -8.18 -12.12
CA HIS A 344 -23.48 -7.54 -12.13
C HIS A 344 -23.50 -6.01 -11.95
N LEU A 345 -24.63 -5.32 -12.10
CA LEU A 345 -24.68 -3.87 -11.85
C LEU A 345 -24.29 -3.54 -10.39
N GLY A 346 -23.26 -2.72 -10.16
CA GLY A 346 -22.77 -2.41 -8.80
C GLY A 346 -22.17 -3.62 -8.10
N TYR A 347 -22.13 -3.60 -6.77
CA TYR A 347 -21.49 -4.67 -5.98
C TYR A 347 -22.35 -5.94 -5.88
N ARG A 348 -21.69 -7.10 -5.83
CA ARG A 348 -22.30 -8.41 -5.59
C ARG A 348 -21.30 -9.30 -4.84
N PHE A 349 -21.51 -9.48 -3.55
CA PHE A 349 -20.58 -10.25 -2.71
C PHE A 349 -20.91 -11.74 -2.68
N VAL A 350 -19.88 -12.59 -2.74
CA VAL A 350 -19.96 -14.05 -2.64
C VAL A 350 -18.94 -14.53 -1.60
N LEU A 351 -19.39 -15.24 -0.57
CA LEU A 351 -18.50 -15.95 0.34
C LEU A 351 -17.75 -17.05 -0.42
N ARG A 352 -16.41 -17.05 -0.33
CA ARG A 352 -15.51 -18.03 -0.96
C ARG A 352 -14.83 -18.97 0.02
N SER A 353 -14.61 -18.54 1.26
CA SER A 353 -14.20 -19.40 2.37
C SER A 353 -14.77 -18.89 3.70
N SER A 354 -14.82 -19.77 4.70
CA SER A 354 -15.09 -19.43 6.10
C SER A 354 -14.43 -20.49 6.97
N GLU A 355 -13.53 -20.07 7.86
CA GLU A 355 -12.63 -20.92 8.62
C GLU A 355 -12.54 -20.43 10.08
N TYR A 356 -12.34 -21.36 11.01
CA TYR A 356 -12.16 -21.07 12.44
C TYR A 356 -10.92 -21.78 12.97
N ASP A 357 -9.95 -21.01 13.46
CA ASP A 357 -8.64 -21.52 13.91
C ASP A 357 -8.59 -21.89 15.41
N GLY A 358 -9.52 -21.36 16.21
CA GLY A 358 -9.53 -21.48 17.68
C GLY A 358 -9.71 -20.14 18.39
N GLN A 359 -9.28 -19.04 17.76
CA GLN A 359 -9.29 -17.67 18.28
C GLN A 359 -10.09 -16.71 17.40
N ALA A 360 -10.09 -16.90 16.07
CA ALA A 360 -10.70 -16.01 15.09
C ALA A 360 -11.57 -16.77 14.09
N VAL A 361 -12.48 -16.03 13.43
CA VAL A 361 -13.22 -16.48 12.25
C VAL A 361 -12.69 -15.71 11.04
N THR A 362 -12.05 -16.43 10.11
CA THR A 362 -11.53 -15.87 8.86
C THR A 362 -12.50 -16.18 7.73
N VAL A 363 -12.83 -15.17 6.92
CA VAL A 363 -13.68 -15.33 5.72
C VAL A 363 -13.03 -14.67 4.52
N ALA A 364 -13.11 -15.32 3.36
CA ALA A 364 -12.80 -14.69 2.08
C ALA A 364 -14.10 -14.36 1.35
N VAL A 365 -14.25 -13.12 0.90
CA VAL A 365 -15.42 -12.62 0.18
C VAL A 365 -14.99 -12.01 -1.15
N GLU A 366 -15.57 -12.48 -2.25
CA GLU A 366 -15.33 -11.93 -3.58
C GLU A 366 -16.44 -10.94 -3.95
N ASN A 367 -16.08 -9.77 -4.47
CA ASN A 367 -17.04 -8.89 -5.15
C ASN A 367 -17.11 -9.27 -6.64
N VAL A 368 -18.02 -10.17 -7.00
CA VAL A 368 -18.32 -10.51 -8.40
C VAL A 368 -19.18 -9.46 -9.09
N GLY A 369 -19.51 -8.35 -8.42
CA GLY A 369 -20.21 -7.22 -9.02
C GLY A 369 -19.25 -6.38 -9.86
N ALA A 370 -19.77 -5.70 -10.88
CA ALA A 370 -18.96 -4.83 -11.74
C ALA A 370 -18.59 -3.50 -11.07
N GLY A 371 -19.35 -3.07 -10.06
CA GLY A 371 -19.06 -1.86 -9.29
C GLY A 371 -18.77 -2.14 -7.82
N ASN A 372 -18.28 -1.12 -7.14
CA ASN A 372 -17.90 -1.20 -5.73
C ASN A 372 -19.04 -0.79 -4.79
N MET A 373 -18.87 -1.08 -3.50
CA MET A 373 -19.62 -0.39 -2.46
C MET A 373 -19.00 1.00 -2.27
N VAL A 374 -19.76 2.07 -2.50
CA VAL A 374 -19.25 3.45 -2.41
C VAL A 374 -19.53 4.10 -1.05
N LYS A 375 -20.57 3.66 -0.36
CA LYS A 375 -21.02 4.24 0.92
C LYS A 375 -20.82 3.20 2.03
N PRO A 376 -20.01 3.49 3.07
CA PRO A 376 -19.74 2.56 4.16
C PRO A 376 -21.00 1.99 4.82
N LYS A 377 -20.84 0.82 5.42
CA LYS A 377 -21.88 0.02 6.10
C LYS A 377 -21.29 -0.53 7.39
N THR A 378 -22.11 -0.75 8.42
CA THR A 378 -21.65 -1.37 9.65
C THR A 378 -21.55 -2.88 9.45
N VAL A 379 -20.38 -3.45 9.76
CA VAL A 379 -20.13 -4.89 9.76
C VAL A 379 -20.09 -5.41 11.19
N THR A 380 -20.66 -6.60 11.40
CA THR A 380 -20.74 -7.29 12.69
C THR A 380 -20.71 -8.80 12.48
N LEU A 381 -19.93 -9.52 13.28
CA LEU A 381 -19.96 -10.98 13.35
C LEU A 381 -20.96 -11.39 14.44
N ASN A 382 -22.09 -11.94 14.01
CA ASN A 382 -23.16 -12.41 14.88
C ASN A 382 -23.02 -13.91 15.13
N LEU A 383 -22.87 -14.30 16.39
CA LEU A 383 -22.70 -15.68 16.84
C LEU A 383 -23.95 -16.13 17.58
N VAL A 384 -24.58 -17.21 17.12
CA VAL A 384 -25.82 -17.75 17.70
C VAL A 384 -25.54 -19.13 18.28
N ASP A 385 -25.73 -19.29 19.59
CA ASP A 385 -25.49 -20.54 20.30
C ASP A 385 -26.63 -21.58 20.10
N GLU A 386 -26.43 -22.80 20.61
CA GLU A 386 -27.44 -23.88 20.55
C GLU A 386 -28.76 -23.57 21.28
N THR A 387 -28.79 -22.55 22.14
CA THR A 387 -30.00 -22.08 22.84
C THR A 387 -30.75 -20.98 22.08
N GLY A 388 -30.10 -20.39 21.06
CA GLY A 388 -30.58 -19.23 20.32
C GLY A 388 -30.17 -17.89 20.94
N SER A 389 -29.21 -17.87 21.86
CA SER A 389 -28.62 -16.63 22.37
C SER A 389 -27.68 -16.02 21.33
N LEU A 390 -27.75 -14.70 21.16
CA LEU A 390 -26.92 -13.94 20.23
C LEU A 390 -25.79 -13.23 20.98
N THR A 391 -24.55 -13.48 20.56
CA THR A 391 -23.38 -12.65 20.87
C THR A 391 -23.01 -11.87 19.62
N GLN A 392 -22.91 -10.55 19.72
CA GLN A 392 -22.49 -9.69 18.61
C GLN A 392 -21.04 -9.26 18.82
N VAL A 393 -20.18 -9.56 17.85
CA VAL A 393 -18.78 -9.12 17.81
C VAL A 393 -18.72 -7.93 16.84
N PRO A 394 -18.45 -6.71 17.32
CA PRO A 394 -18.28 -5.55 16.45
C PRO A 394 -16.96 -5.67 15.67
N THR A 395 -16.91 -5.09 14.47
CA THR A 395 -15.71 -5.06 13.63
C THR A 395 -15.48 -3.65 13.08
N ASP A 396 -14.23 -3.34 12.78
CA ASP A 396 -13.76 -2.11 12.13
C ASP A 396 -13.66 -2.22 10.60
N LEU A 397 -14.00 -3.38 10.03
CA LEU A 397 -13.98 -3.66 8.58
C LEU A 397 -14.75 -2.62 7.77
N ASP A 398 -14.05 -1.91 6.88
CA ASP A 398 -14.69 -1.16 5.78
C ASP A 398 -14.86 -2.06 4.55
N MET A 399 -16.03 -1.92 3.92
CA MET A 399 -16.41 -2.66 2.73
C MET A 399 -16.30 -1.83 1.45
N THR A 400 -15.96 -0.54 1.53
CA THR A 400 -15.57 0.23 0.34
C THR A 400 -14.26 -0.28 -0.27
N ASP A 401 -13.46 -0.99 0.53
CA ASP A 401 -12.21 -1.61 0.09
C ASP A 401 -12.42 -2.91 -0.71
N TRP A 402 -13.63 -3.48 -0.75
CA TRP A 402 -13.90 -4.77 -1.39
C TRP A 402 -14.15 -4.59 -2.90
N GLN A 403 -13.06 -4.41 -3.66
CA GLN A 403 -13.05 -4.03 -5.07
C GLN A 403 -13.69 -5.09 -6.00
N SER A 404 -14.37 -4.62 -7.04
CA SER A 404 -14.93 -5.41 -8.14
C SER A 404 -13.87 -6.33 -8.77
N GLY A 405 -14.14 -7.64 -8.79
CA GLY A 405 -13.26 -8.67 -9.32
C GLY A 405 -12.18 -9.16 -8.35
N GLU A 406 -12.12 -8.62 -7.13
CA GLU A 406 -11.18 -9.04 -6.10
C GLU A 406 -11.84 -9.90 -5.01
N THR A 407 -11.01 -10.71 -4.34
CA THR A 407 -11.40 -11.47 -3.14
C THR A 407 -10.65 -10.88 -1.95
N THR A 408 -11.40 -10.31 -1.00
CA THR A 408 -10.87 -9.78 0.25
C THR A 408 -10.96 -10.85 1.33
N GLU A 409 -9.84 -11.17 1.97
CA GLU A 409 -9.78 -12.03 3.15
C GLU A 409 -9.77 -11.16 4.41
N VAL A 410 -10.65 -11.47 5.37
CA VAL A 410 -10.77 -10.74 6.65
C VAL A 410 -10.81 -11.75 7.79
N SER A 411 -10.03 -11.49 8.85
CA SER A 411 -10.01 -12.30 10.06
C SER A 411 -10.61 -11.52 11.22
N ILE A 412 -11.62 -12.10 11.87
CA ILE A 412 -12.39 -11.46 12.93
C ILE A 412 -12.09 -12.19 14.25
N PRO A 413 -11.35 -11.58 15.20
CA PRO A 413 -11.04 -12.22 16.47
C PRO A 413 -12.30 -12.40 17.31
N LEU A 414 -12.39 -13.52 18.02
CA LEU A 414 -13.51 -13.81 18.92
C LEU A 414 -13.23 -13.24 20.33
N PRO A 415 -14.27 -12.85 21.09
CA PRO A 415 -14.12 -12.45 22.48
C PRO A 415 -13.43 -13.54 23.31
N SER A 416 -12.46 -13.16 24.13
CA SER A 416 -11.68 -14.14 24.92
C SER A 416 -12.56 -14.87 25.94
N ASP A 417 -13.66 -14.25 26.38
CA ASP A 417 -14.66 -14.75 27.32
C ASP A 417 -15.82 -15.52 26.66
N LEU A 418 -15.89 -15.58 25.32
CA LEU A 418 -16.94 -16.32 24.59
C LEU A 418 -16.95 -17.80 25.06
N PRO A 419 -18.06 -18.29 25.65
CA PRO A 419 -18.10 -19.63 26.25
C PRO A 419 -17.81 -20.77 25.27
N ALA A 420 -17.36 -21.91 25.80
CA ALA A 420 -17.28 -23.15 25.04
C ALA A 420 -18.67 -23.62 24.59
N GLY A 421 -18.78 -24.06 23.33
CA GLY A 421 -20.06 -24.43 22.71
C GLY A 421 -20.00 -24.44 21.19
N THR A 422 -21.11 -24.83 20.55
CA THR A 422 -21.29 -24.72 19.10
C THR A 422 -21.99 -23.39 18.78
N TYR A 423 -21.45 -22.66 17.80
CA TYR A 423 -22.00 -21.40 17.32
C TYR A 423 -22.30 -21.47 15.82
N ALA A 424 -23.51 -21.06 15.43
CA ALA A 424 -23.80 -20.67 14.06
C ALA A 424 -23.35 -19.22 13.87
N ALA A 425 -22.53 -18.97 12.85
CA ALA A 425 -21.91 -17.67 12.62
C ALA A 425 -22.55 -16.97 11.41
N TYR A 426 -22.75 -15.67 11.53
CA TYR A 426 -23.34 -14.82 10.50
C TYR A 426 -22.54 -13.52 10.36
N LEU A 427 -22.22 -13.13 9.13
CA LEU A 427 -21.69 -11.81 8.84
C LEU A 427 -22.85 -10.86 8.50
N ASN A 428 -23.17 -9.98 9.43
CA ASN A 428 -24.20 -8.96 9.27
C ASN A 428 -23.56 -7.65 8.81
N ILE A 429 -24.00 -7.21 7.63
CA ILE A 429 -23.56 -5.97 6.98
C ILE A 429 -24.83 -5.17 6.76
N ALA A 430 -24.93 -3.97 7.33
CA ALA A 430 -26.15 -3.16 7.26
C ALA A 430 -25.85 -1.66 7.12
N ASP A 431 -26.78 -0.93 6.52
CA ASP A 431 -26.79 0.54 6.65
C ASP A 431 -27.28 0.97 8.06
N GLN A 432 -27.20 2.27 8.33
CA GLN A 432 -27.66 2.86 9.59
C GLN A 432 -29.17 2.72 9.86
N ASN A 433 -29.96 2.30 8.87
CA ASN A 433 -31.39 2.00 9.02
C ASN A 433 -31.65 0.50 9.29
N GLY A 434 -30.62 -0.34 9.30
CA GLY A 434 -30.72 -1.79 9.43
C GLY A 434 -31.08 -2.53 8.13
N ASN A 435 -30.97 -1.88 6.96
CA ASN A 435 -31.12 -2.59 5.68
C ASN A 435 -29.89 -3.47 5.45
N GLN A 436 -30.07 -4.78 5.59
CA GLN A 436 -29.00 -5.76 5.46
C GLN A 436 -28.59 -6.00 4.01
N ILE A 437 -27.28 -6.13 3.78
CA ILE A 437 -26.68 -6.53 2.52
C ILE A 437 -26.67 -8.05 2.42
N ARG A 438 -27.27 -8.59 1.36
CA ARG A 438 -27.31 -10.03 1.11
C ARG A 438 -26.20 -10.48 0.15
N PHE A 439 -25.49 -11.54 0.52
CA PHE A 439 -24.54 -12.26 -0.31
C PHE A 439 -25.23 -13.19 -1.31
N ALA A 440 -24.57 -13.41 -2.45
CA ALA A 440 -25.03 -14.25 -3.54
C ALA A 440 -24.68 -15.75 -3.34
N ASN A 441 -24.82 -16.25 -2.11
CA ASN A 441 -24.74 -17.68 -1.79
C ASN A 441 -26.13 -18.26 -1.50
N ASP A 442 -26.26 -19.59 -1.51
CA ASP A 442 -27.44 -20.33 -1.03
C ASP A 442 -27.44 -20.54 0.51
N ASN A 443 -26.51 -19.91 1.22
CA ASN A 443 -26.46 -19.87 2.68
C ASN A 443 -27.71 -19.20 3.29
N PRO A 444 -28.03 -19.49 4.57
CA PRO A 444 -29.11 -18.79 5.28
C PRO A 444 -28.88 -17.27 5.30
N PHE A 445 -29.91 -16.51 4.96
CA PHE A 445 -29.96 -15.06 5.15
C PHE A 445 -31.20 -14.73 5.99
N ASN A 446 -31.00 -14.11 7.15
CA ASN A 446 -32.04 -13.82 8.13
C ASN A 446 -31.65 -12.59 8.97
N ASP A 447 -32.42 -12.28 10.01
CA ASP A 447 -32.21 -11.12 10.90
C ASP A 447 -30.78 -11.06 11.51
N TYR A 448 -30.04 -12.18 11.58
CA TYR A 448 -28.65 -12.23 12.04
C TYR A 448 -27.61 -11.94 10.95
N GLY A 449 -27.99 -11.80 9.68
CA GLY A 449 -27.11 -11.53 8.54
C GLY A 449 -26.90 -12.71 7.59
N ASN A 450 -25.76 -12.73 6.92
CA ASN A 450 -25.36 -13.77 5.97
C ASN A 450 -24.70 -14.94 6.71
N GLY A 451 -25.27 -16.14 6.64
CA GLY A 451 -24.70 -17.33 7.28
C GLY A 451 -23.34 -17.69 6.67
N ILE A 452 -22.31 -17.74 7.52
CA ILE A 452 -20.92 -18.11 7.18
C ILE A 452 -20.52 -19.45 7.81
N GLY A 453 -21.51 -20.30 8.11
CA GLY A 453 -21.28 -21.66 8.64
C GLY A 453 -21.37 -21.74 10.16
N SER A 454 -20.67 -22.70 10.75
CA SER A 454 -20.66 -22.95 12.19
C SER A 454 -19.33 -23.52 12.67
N PHE A 455 -18.97 -23.21 13.91
CA PHE A 455 -17.79 -23.77 14.58
C PHE A 455 -18.12 -24.25 16.00
N THR A 456 -17.23 -25.06 16.59
CA THR A 456 -17.32 -25.47 17.99
C THR A 456 -16.08 -24.99 18.74
N ARG A 457 -16.26 -24.14 19.74
CA ARG A 457 -15.20 -23.74 20.67
C ARG A 457 -15.12 -24.75 21.81
N SER A 458 -13.95 -25.37 21.98
CA SER A 458 -13.66 -26.30 23.09
C SER A 458 -13.63 -25.58 24.44
N ALA A 459 -13.88 -26.32 25.52
CA ALA A 459 -13.59 -25.84 26.87
C ALA A 459 -12.06 -25.79 27.05
N GLN A 460 -11.52 -24.59 27.20
CA GLN A 460 -10.12 -24.33 27.53
C GLN A 460 -9.93 -24.57 29.04
N ASN A 461 -8.94 -25.37 29.45
CA ASN A 461 -8.60 -25.55 30.88
C ASN A 461 -7.54 -24.52 31.30
N ILE A 462 -7.71 -23.29 30.83
CA ILE A 462 -6.72 -22.23 30.97
C ILE A 462 -6.95 -21.49 32.28
N ASN A 463 -5.93 -21.50 33.12
CA ASN A 463 -5.89 -20.72 34.33
C ASN A 463 -5.34 -19.32 34.02
N ARG A 464 -6.23 -18.33 34.04
CA ARG A 464 -5.88 -16.92 33.82
C ARG A 464 -5.44 -16.18 35.08
N ALA A 465 -5.10 -16.88 36.16
CA ALA A 465 -4.50 -16.22 37.32
C ALA A 465 -3.13 -15.60 36.96
N GLY A 466 -3.00 -14.30 37.23
CA GLY A 466 -1.73 -13.58 37.21
C GLY A 466 -1.05 -13.58 38.59
N SER A 467 0.27 -13.43 38.59
CA SER A 467 1.07 -13.12 39.77
C SER A 467 2.02 -11.95 39.53
N LEU A 468 2.52 -11.33 40.59
CA LEU A 468 3.25 -10.07 40.52
C LEU A 468 4.45 -10.06 41.47
N TYR A 469 5.63 -9.72 40.98
CA TYR A 469 6.83 -9.50 41.81
C TYR A 469 6.91 -8.02 42.24
N CYS A 470 6.96 -7.81 43.55
CA CYS A 470 7.01 -6.50 44.20
C CYS A 470 8.24 -6.43 45.12
N TRP A 471 9.34 -5.97 44.55
CA TRP A 471 10.62 -5.72 45.23
C TRP A 471 10.58 -4.47 46.13
N ASN A 472 9.54 -3.64 46.03
CA ASN A 472 9.37 -2.46 46.87
C ASN A 472 8.78 -2.79 48.24
N LEU A 473 9.35 -2.15 49.24
CA LEU A 473 8.87 -2.18 50.61
C LEU A 473 7.54 -1.42 50.73
N PHE A 474 6.44 -2.14 51.02
CA PHE A 474 5.10 -1.60 51.39
C PHE A 474 4.29 -0.90 50.30
N LEU A 475 4.53 -1.21 49.02
CA LEU A 475 3.77 -0.61 47.92
C LEU A 475 2.25 -0.92 47.99
N LEU A 476 1.89 -2.06 48.58
CA LEU A 476 0.51 -2.53 48.65
C LEU A 476 -0.19 -2.25 50.00
N ASN A 477 0.26 -1.34 50.87
CA ASN A 477 -0.38 -1.11 52.18
C ASN A 477 -1.32 0.12 52.25
N GLY A 478 -2.51 0.04 51.62
CA GLY A 478 -3.59 1.00 51.89
C GLY A 478 -4.72 0.99 50.84
N GLY A 479 -5.98 0.90 51.29
CA GLY A 479 -7.17 0.87 50.44
C GLY A 479 -7.66 2.25 49.97
N ASP A 480 -6.74 3.16 49.65
CA ASP A 480 -7.01 4.51 49.16
C ASP A 480 -6.29 4.81 47.82
N TYR A 481 -5.82 3.77 47.11
CA TYR A 481 -5.27 3.85 45.75
C TYR A 481 -6.27 3.26 44.72
N PRO A 482 -7.32 3.99 44.33
CA PRO A 482 -8.37 3.46 43.45
C PRO A 482 -7.86 2.97 42.08
N ALA A 483 -6.68 3.39 41.64
CA ALA A 483 -6.06 2.92 40.40
C ALA A 483 -5.25 1.62 40.53
N ILE A 484 -4.94 1.15 41.74
CA ILE A 484 -4.20 -0.11 41.96
C ILE A 484 -5.17 -1.29 41.92
N ASP A 485 -6.33 -1.21 42.59
CA ASP A 485 -7.31 -2.30 42.59
C ASP A 485 -7.80 -2.60 41.16
N ASP A 486 -8.18 -1.56 40.40
CA ASP A 486 -8.53 -1.67 38.97
C ASP A 486 -7.39 -2.27 38.10
N PHE A 487 -6.13 -2.04 38.47
CA PHE A 487 -4.95 -2.58 37.78
C PHE A 487 -4.73 -4.06 38.10
N LEU A 488 -4.86 -4.44 39.37
CA LEU A 488 -4.75 -5.84 39.81
C LEU A 488 -5.89 -6.68 39.22
N ASP A 489 -7.11 -6.15 39.18
CA ASP A 489 -8.27 -6.79 38.55
C ASP A 489 -8.09 -6.93 37.02
N ARG A 490 -7.61 -5.88 36.32
CA ARG A 490 -7.33 -5.92 34.87
C ARG A 490 -6.33 -7.01 34.49
N LEU A 491 -5.30 -7.21 35.31
CA LEU A 491 -4.24 -8.20 35.07
C LEU A 491 -4.52 -9.55 35.75
N GLU A 492 -5.73 -9.75 36.27
CA GLU A 492 -6.20 -10.99 36.90
C GLU A 492 -5.27 -11.46 38.05
N ILE A 493 -4.67 -10.52 38.79
CA ILE A 493 -3.65 -10.81 39.81
C ILE A 493 -4.28 -11.49 41.03
N THR A 494 -3.88 -12.74 41.29
CA THR A 494 -4.31 -13.52 42.46
C THR A 494 -3.16 -13.84 43.42
N ARG A 495 -1.93 -13.37 43.12
CA ARG A 495 -0.74 -13.58 43.95
C ARG A 495 0.24 -12.41 43.84
N VAL A 496 0.89 -12.07 44.95
CA VAL A 496 2.05 -11.16 44.97
C VAL A 496 3.24 -11.83 45.67
N TYR A 497 4.39 -11.83 45.01
CA TYR A 497 5.69 -12.09 45.60
C TYR A 497 6.23 -10.77 46.17
N GLN A 498 6.13 -10.62 47.49
CA GLN A 498 6.45 -9.38 48.17
C GLN A 498 7.80 -9.54 48.88
N ASP A 499 8.76 -8.67 48.56
CA ASP A 499 9.99 -8.57 49.37
C ASP A 499 9.62 -8.11 50.78
N LEU A 500 10.07 -8.86 51.79
CA LEU A 500 9.75 -8.66 53.19
C LEU A 500 11.00 -8.87 54.07
N PRO A 501 11.98 -7.94 54.08
CA PRO A 501 13.15 -8.05 54.94
C PRO A 501 12.77 -8.32 56.40
N GLN A 502 13.56 -9.17 57.09
CA GLN A 502 13.24 -9.77 58.39
C GLN A 502 12.63 -8.81 59.42
N VAL A 503 13.11 -7.57 59.48
CA VAL A 503 12.66 -6.51 60.43
C VAL A 503 11.18 -6.11 60.24
N TYR A 504 10.62 -6.33 59.06
CA TYR A 504 9.23 -6.01 58.74
C TYR A 504 8.25 -7.10 59.18
N LEU A 505 8.73 -8.32 59.49
CA LEU A 505 7.91 -9.41 60.03
C LEU A 505 7.47 -9.18 61.49
N GLU A 506 7.94 -8.11 62.14
CA GLU A 506 7.48 -7.71 63.48
C GLU A 506 6.50 -6.51 63.46
N ARG A 507 6.06 -6.04 62.27
CA ARG A 507 5.22 -4.83 62.10
C ARG A 507 3.74 -5.11 61.89
N GLU A 508 2.89 -4.39 62.62
CA GLU A 508 1.42 -4.43 62.46
C GLU A 508 1.00 -3.95 61.06
N GLU A 509 1.77 -3.07 60.43
CA GLU A 509 1.54 -2.60 59.05
C GLU A 509 1.65 -3.72 58.02
N THR A 510 2.62 -4.64 58.19
CA THR A 510 2.80 -5.82 57.34
C THR A 510 1.61 -6.76 57.48
N ALA A 511 1.19 -7.03 58.72
CA ALA A 511 0.02 -7.85 59.00
C ALA A 511 -1.28 -7.26 58.42
N ALA A 512 -1.44 -5.94 58.43
CA ALA A 512 -2.58 -5.26 57.83
C ALA A 512 -2.61 -5.38 56.29
N MET A 513 -1.45 -5.24 55.63
CA MET A 513 -1.31 -5.43 54.18
C MET A 513 -1.69 -6.85 53.76
N VAL A 514 -1.09 -7.86 54.40
CA VAL A 514 -1.34 -9.28 54.08
C VAL A 514 -2.80 -9.65 54.35
N ALA A 515 -3.38 -9.18 55.45
CA ALA A 515 -4.79 -9.44 55.78
C ALA A 515 -5.77 -8.79 54.80
N ARG A 516 -5.42 -7.67 54.16
CA ARG A 516 -6.24 -7.06 53.11
C ARG A 516 -6.09 -7.82 51.79
N LEU A 517 -4.87 -8.08 51.32
CA LEU A 517 -4.64 -8.89 50.12
C LEU A 517 -5.39 -10.24 50.20
N ALA A 518 -5.32 -10.92 51.35
CA ALA A 518 -6.08 -12.15 51.58
C ALA A 518 -7.61 -11.97 51.58
N ALA A 519 -8.13 -10.80 51.94
CA ALA A 519 -9.57 -10.47 51.86
C ALA A 519 -10.01 -10.17 50.42
N ASP A 520 -9.11 -9.61 49.61
CA ASP A 520 -9.29 -9.33 48.18
C ASP A 520 -9.09 -10.59 47.30
N GLY A 521 -8.65 -11.71 47.91
CA GLY A 521 -8.43 -12.99 47.23
C GLY A 521 -7.01 -13.19 46.69
N ILE A 522 -6.07 -12.32 47.07
CA ILE A 522 -4.68 -12.28 46.61
C ILE A 522 -3.75 -12.95 47.63
N GLU A 523 -3.08 -14.03 47.21
CA GLU A 523 -2.07 -14.75 48.00
C GLU A 523 -0.79 -13.91 48.15
N THR A 524 -0.33 -13.68 49.38
CA THR A 524 1.00 -13.09 49.61
C THR A 524 2.04 -14.18 49.80
N VAL A 525 3.11 -14.15 49.01
CA VAL A 525 4.28 -15.02 49.13
C VAL A 525 5.48 -14.19 49.56
N ALA A 526 6.22 -14.65 50.58
CA ALA A 526 7.43 -13.98 51.03
C ALA A 526 8.57 -14.21 50.03
N LEU A 527 9.01 -13.16 49.34
CA LEU A 527 10.13 -13.20 48.39
C LEU A 527 11.45 -13.01 49.15
N THR A 528 12.48 -13.79 48.79
CA THR A 528 13.86 -13.62 49.29
C THR A 528 14.86 -14.34 48.40
N GLY A 529 16.08 -13.82 48.32
CA GLY A 529 17.14 -14.42 47.50
C GLY A 529 18.50 -13.75 47.69
N ASP A 530 19.55 -14.54 47.86
CA ASP A 530 20.94 -14.09 47.68
C ASP A 530 21.78 -15.31 47.25
N ALA A 531 22.55 -15.16 46.18
CA ALA A 531 23.45 -16.19 45.68
C ALA A 531 24.48 -16.64 46.74
N ALA A 532 24.86 -15.79 47.70
CA ALA A 532 25.91 -16.01 48.70
C ALA A 532 25.67 -17.18 49.68
N TRP A 533 24.44 -17.69 49.78
CA TRP A 533 24.10 -18.89 50.57
C TRP A 533 23.55 -20.06 49.74
N GLY A 534 23.64 -19.95 48.42
CA GLY A 534 23.05 -20.90 47.47
C GLY A 534 23.88 -22.15 47.16
N MET A 535 25.20 -22.17 47.41
CA MET A 535 26.08 -23.26 46.99
C MET A 535 26.46 -24.21 48.13
N ALA A 536 26.73 -25.48 47.80
CA ALA A 536 27.06 -26.51 48.77
C ALA A 536 28.30 -26.17 49.62
N GLY A 537 28.07 -25.78 50.87
CA GLY A 537 29.11 -25.40 51.84
C GLY A 537 29.10 -23.94 52.27
N ASP A 538 28.22 -23.11 51.70
CA ASP A 538 27.97 -21.74 52.15
C ASP A 538 27.19 -21.71 53.48
N ASP A 539 27.18 -20.54 54.15
CA ASP A 539 26.51 -20.38 55.44
C ASP A 539 25.05 -19.93 55.28
N GLN A 540 24.12 -20.85 55.54
CA GLN A 540 22.68 -20.57 55.52
C GLN A 540 22.12 -19.97 56.82
N ALA A 541 22.95 -19.47 57.74
CA ALA A 541 22.48 -18.88 59.01
C ALA A 541 21.47 -17.74 58.81
N GLU A 542 21.65 -16.92 57.78
CA GLU A 542 20.79 -15.77 57.47
C GLU A 542 19.41 -16.20 56.97
N ILE A 543 19.32 -16.97 55.89
CA ILE A 543 18.05 -17.47 55.35
C ILE A 543 17.29 -18.36 56.35
N ARG A 544 17.99 -19.10 57.22
CA ARG A 544 17.36 -19.87 58.31
C ARG A 544 16.80 -18.97 59.41
N ALA A 545 17.49 -17.89 59.77
CA ALA A 545 16.96 -16.90 60.71
C ALA A 545 15.74 -16.15 60.14
N TYR A 546 15.71 -15.92 58.82
CA TYR A 546 14.54 -15.36 58.12
C TYR A 546 13.34 -16.32 58.16
N ILE A 547 13.53 -17.61 57.83
CA ILE A 547 12.50 -18.65 57.93
C ILE A 547 11.95 -18.75 59.36
N ASP A 548 12.81 -18.73 60.37
CA ASP A 548 12.41 -18.75 61.79
C ASP A 548 11.57 -17.50 62.16
N ALA A 549 11.90 -16.33 61.61
CA ALA A 549 11.15 -15.10 61.83
C ALA A 549 9.78 -15.10 61.11
N LEU A 550 9.70 -15.65 59.90
CA LEU A 550 8.44 -15.80 59.15
C LEU A 550 7.48 -16.76 59.85
N ALA A 551 8.01 -17.88 60.37
CA ALA A 551 7.26 -18.79 61.22
C ALA A 551 6.79 -18.14 62.54
N ALA A 552 7.59 -17.23 63.11
CA ALA A 552 7.20 -16.45 64.29
C ALA A 552 6.13 -15.39 63.98
N TYR A 553 6.20 -14.71 62.83
CA TYR A 553 5.16 -13.81 62.33
C TYR A 553 3.81 -14.52 62.19
N ASN A 554 3.79 -15.69 61.53
CA ASN A 554 2.59 -16.52 61.33
C ASN A 554 1.98 -17.00 62.65
N GLN A 555 2.78 -17.23 63.69
CA GLN A 555 2.32 -17.60 65.04
C GLN A 555 1.92 -16.38 65.90
N GLY A 556 2.31 -15.16 65.48
CA GLY A 556 2.16 -13.91 66.19
C GLY A 556 1.17 -12.97 65.51
N ILE A 557 1.67 -11.85 64.99
CA ILE A 557 0.84 -10.78 64.42
C ILE A 557 0.17 -11.17 63.10
N GLY A 558 0.77 -12.10 62.33
CA GLY A 558 0.23 -12.62 61.08
C GLY A 558 -0.85 -13.70 61.25
N ALA A 559 -1.17 -14.14 62.48
CA ALA A 559 -2.02 -15.31 62.72
C ALA A 559 -3.48 -15.21 62.18
N ALA A 560 -3.92 -14.03 61.73
CA ALA A 560 -5.22 -13.84 61.07
C ALA A 560 -5.15 -14.04 59.53
N ALA A 561 -3.97 -13.88 58.93
CA ALA A 561 -3.67 -14.04 57.51
C ALA A 561 -2.19 -14.44 57.38
N PRO A 562 -1.85 -15.73 57.55
CA PRO A 562 -0.47 -16.20 57.53
C PRO A 562 0.12 -16.13 56.10
N ILE A 563 1.43 -15.94 56.02
CA ILE A 563 2.19 -16.11 54.77
C ILE A 563 2.67 -17.57 54.75
N GLU A 564 1.97 -18.43 54.01
CA GLU A 564 2.21 -19.88 54.03
C GLU A 564 3.37 -20.31 53.11
N LYS A 565 3.84 -19.41 52.23
CA LYS A 565 4.84 -19.68 51.19
C LYS A 565 6.05 -18.76 51.24
N ILE A 566 7.21 -19.31 50.91
CA ILE A 566 8.45 -18.59 50.67
C ILE A 566 8.91 -18.83 49.22
N ALA A 567 9.18 -17.75 48.49
CA ALA A 567 9.80 -17.80 47.16
C ALA A 567 11.29 -17.58 47.28
N LEU A 568 12.07 -18.51 46.72
CA LEU A 568 13.52 -18.51 46.76
C LEU A 568 14.06 -18.12 45.39
N ASP A 569 14.54 -16.88 45.26
CA ASP A 569 15.12 -16.34 44.03
C ASP A 569 16.65 -16.31 44.09
N VAL A 570 17.27 -17.46 43.85
CA VAL A 570 18.66 -17.70 44.24
C VAL A 570 19.55 -17.81 43.00
N GLU A 571 19.98 -16.65 42.50
CA GLU A 571 20.72 -16.52 41.24
C GLU A 571 22.21 -16.96 41.29
N VAL A 572 22.49 -18.18 41.77
CA VAL A 572 23.86 -18.74 41.84
C VAL A 572 24.59 -18.78 40.50
N TYR A 573 23.86 -18.73 39.38
CA TYR A 573 24.41 -18.73 38.03
C TYR A 573 25.18 -17.44 37.68
N THR A 574 24.98 -16.36 38.45
CA THR A 574 25.77 -15.12 38.36
C THR A 574 27.21 -15.30 38.85
N GLN A 575 27.45 -16.26 39.77
CA GLN A 575 28.75 -16.50 40.40
C GLN A 575 29.81 -17.01 39.41
N SER A 576 31.09 -16.76 39.71
CA SER A 576 32.20 -17.24 38.88
C SER A 576 32.32 -18.77 38.82
N VAL A 577 31.94 -19.48 39.90
CA VAL A 577 32.02 -20.95 39.96
C VAL A 577 31.13 -21.61 38.92
N TRP A 578 29.95 -21.03 38.65
CA TRP A 578 29.03 -21.51 37.63
C TRP A 578 29.62 -21.38 36.21
N LYS A 579 30.44 -20.36 35.97
CA LYS A 579 31.09 -20.10 34.68
C LYS A 579 32.23 -21.08 34.37
N ASP A 580 32.81 -21.70 35.39
CA ASP A 580 33.91 -22.67 35.27
C ASP A 580 33.40 -24.12 35.05
N ASP A 581 32.37 -24.53 35.79
CA ASP A 581 31.76 -25.88 35.67
C ASP A 581 30.24 -25.82 36.01
N PRO A 582 29.37 -25.51 35.03
CA PRO A 582 27.93 -25.38 35.26
C PRO A 582 27.27 -26.64 35.82
N GLN A 583 27.73 -27.84 35.44
CA GLN A 583 27.09 -29.09 35.87
C GLN A 583 27.44 -29.41 37.33
N ALA A 584 28.71 -29.23 37.74
CA ALA A 584 29.09 -29.36 39.14
C ALA A 584 28.48 -28.26 40.02
N ALA A 585 28.36 -27.03 39.49
CA ALA A 585 27.72 -25.90 40.15
C ALA A 585 26.23 -26.15 40.39
N PHE A 586 25.49 -26.62 39.38
CA PHE A 586 24.07 -26.96 39.51
C PHE A 586 23.84 -28.10 40.50
N ALA A 587 24.68 -29.16 40.48
CA ALA A 587 24.61 -30.23 41.47
C ALA A 587 24.87 -29.75 42.92
N ALA A 588 25.76 -28.78 43.10
CA ALA A 588 26.01 -28.15 44.40
C ALA A 588 24.81 -27.31 44.85
N TYR A 589 24.19 -26.55 43.95
CA TYR A 589 22.97 -25.78 44.20
C TYR A 589 21.80 -26.66 44.62
N VAL A 590 21.50 -27.72 43.85
CA VAL A 590 20.40 -28.65 44.15
C VAL A 590 20.56 -29.29 45.54
N SER A 591 21.76 -29.72 45.91
CA SER A 591 22.02 -30.28 47.24
C SER A 591 21.84 -29.25 48.37
N GLN A 592 22.05 -27.96 48.10
CA GLN A 592 21.93 -26.89 49.08
C GLN A 592 20.48 -26.41 49.22
N MET A 593 19.70 -26.47 48.13
CA MET A 593 18.26 -26.21 48.11
C MET A 593 17.44 -27.33 48.73
N GLU A 594 17.77 -28.61 48.52
CA GLU A 594 17.09 -29.74 49.19
C GLU A 594 17.17 -29.59 50.73
N ALA A 595 18.34 -29.18 51.24
CA ALA A 595 18.57 -28.94 52.67
C ALA A 595 17.88 -27.68 53.22
N LEU A 596 17.48 -26.75 52.35
CA LEU A 596 16.73 -25.54 52.70
C LEU A 596 15.22 -25.81 52.64
N TYR A 597 14.75 -26.49 51.59
CA TYR A 597 13.39 -27.01 51.42
C TYR A 597 12.95 -27.84 52.62
N GLN A 598 13.76 -28.83 53.04
CA GLN A 598 13.49 -29.63 54.24
C GLN A 598 13.41 -28.78 55.52
N TYR A 599 14.10 -27.63 55.57
CA TYR A 599 14.06 -26.72 56.72
C TYR A 599 12.79 -25.85 56.72
N ALA A 600 12.45 -25.25 55.57
CA ALA A 600 11.22 -24.46 55.38
C ALA A 600 9.97 -25.28 55.73
N HIS A 601 9.87 -26.52 55.24
CA HIS A 601 8.81 -27.44 55.64
C HIS A 601 8.81 -27.79 57.12
N SER A 602 9.98 -27.90 57.76
CA SER A 602 10.05 -28.15 59.20
C SER A 602 9.55 -26.95 60.04
N ALA A 603 9.57 -25.75 59.46
CA ALA A 603 8.97 -24.53 60.00
C ALA A 603 7.48 -24.36 59.60
N GLY A 604 6.96 -25.18 58.70
CA GLY A 604 5.57 -25.15 58.24
C GLY A 604 5.30 -24.25 57.05
N LEU A 605 6.31 -23.99 56.21
CA LEU A 605 6.21 -23.23 54.96
C LEU A 605 6.27 -24.16 53.74
N GLU A 606 5.57 -23.79 52.68
CA GLU A 606 5.75 -24.32 51.32
C GLU A 606 6.77 -23.46 50.54
N VAL A 607 7.46 -24.06 49.56
CA VAL A 607 8.57 -23.44 48.83
C VAL A 607 8.26 -23.29 47.35
N VAL A 608 8.27 -22.05 46.88
CA VAL A 608 8.31 -21.70 45.46
C VAL A 608 9.77 -21.53 45.06
N GLN A 609 10.28 -22.36 44.14
CA GLN A 609 11.62 -22.15 43.57
C GLN A 609 11.52 -21.25 42.35
N VAL A 610 12.29 -20.16 42.34
CA VAL A 610 12.46 -19.33 41.14
C VAL A 610 13.72 -19.81 40.41
N ILE A 611 13.58 -20.17 39.13
CA ILE A 611 14.70 -20.71 38.32
C ILE A 611 14.79 -20.04 36.95
N PRO A 612 16.00 -19.95 36.37
CA PRO A 612 16.16 -19.55 34.98
C PRO A 612 15.84 -20.70 34.02
N VAL A 613 15.32 -20.34 32.84
CA VAL A 613 14.83 -21.23 31.77
C VAL A 613 15.88 -22.13 31.09
N PHE A 614 17.13 -22.20 31.59
CA PHE A 614 18.21 -22.96 30.97
C PHE A 614 18.73 -24.14 31.79
N TYR A 615 18.12 -24.44 32.95
CA TYR A 615 18.60 -25.52 33.83
C TYR A 615 18.43 -26.92 33.21
N ASP A 616 17.41 -27.15 32.39
CA ASP A 616 17.22 -28.41 31.66
C ASP A 616 18.35 -28.68 30.64
N GLN A 617 18.89 -27.61 30.04
CA GLN A 617 20.03 -27.63 29.11
C GLN A 617 21.35 -28.02 29.78
N ILE A 618 21.44 -27.88 31.11
CA ILE A 618 22.60 -28.30 31.90
C ILE A 618 22.50 -29.78 32.24
N ASP A 619 21.42 -30.19 32.91
CA ASP A 619 21.20 -31.58 33.34
C ASP A 619 19.72 -31.83 33.66
N GLY A 620 18.94 -32.28 32.66
CA GLY A 620 17.50 -32.53 32.79
C GLY A 620 17.12 -33.63 33.80
N ASP A 621 17.97 -34.64 34.03
CA ASP A 621 17.73 -35.67 35.06
C ASP A 621 17.85 -35.04 36.46
N LEU A 622 18.83 -34.15 36.65
CA LEU A 622 19.02 -33.40 37.90
C LEU A 622 17.95 -32.32 38.11
N LEU A 623 17.48 -31.65 37.04
CA LEU A 623 16.33 -30.75 37.13
C LEU A 623 15.07 -31.51 37.56
N ALA A 624 14.78 -32.68 36.99
CA ALA A 624 13.65 -33.51 37.41
C ALA A 624 13.75 -33.88 38.91
N TYR A 625 14.95 -34.21 39.39
CA TYR A 625 15.19 -34.45 40.82
C TYR A 625 14.93 -33.19 41.67
N PHE A 626 15.44 -32.03 41.25
CA PHE A 626 15.22 -30.74 41.93
C PHE A 626 13.73 -30.40 42.02
N VAL A 627 12.99 -30.53 40.92
CA VAL A 627 11.55 -30.28 40.86
C VAL A 627 10.78 -31.24 41.80
N GLU A 628 11.16 -32.51 41.89
CA GLU A 628 10.49 -33.49 42.78
C GLU A 628 10.88 -33.35 44.27
N HIS A 629 12.05 -32.80 44.60
CA HIS A 629 12.62 -32.84 45.96
C HIS A 629 12.94 -31.48 46.61
N CYS A 630 12.79 -30.37 45.88
CA CYS A 630 13.15 -29.01 46.33
C CYS A 630 12.04 -27.96 46.12
N CYS A 631 10.89 -28.34 45.56
CA CYS A 631 9.79 -27.45 45.15
C CYS A 631 8.42 -27.96 45.62
N ASP A 632 7.54 -27.07 46.09
CA ASP A 632 6.08 -27.28 46.09
C ASP A 632 5.42 -26.60 44.88
N GLU A 633 6.02 -25.51 44.41
CA GLU A 633 5.67 -24.82 43.17
C GLU A 633 6.94 -24.33 42.46
N LEU A 634 6.84 -24.04 41.16
CA LEU A 634 7.96 -23.57 40.32
C LEU A 634 7.61 -22.24 39.64
N SER A 635 8.53 -21.28 39.67
CA SER A 635 8.44 -20.02 38.92
C SER A 635 9.63 -19.90 37.97
N ILE A 636 9.38 -19.60 36.70
CA ILE A 636 10.41 -19.68 35.64
C ILE A 636 10.68 -18.30 35.05
N MET A 637 11.92 -17.81 35.21
CA MET A 637 12.43 -16.59 34.58
C MET A 637 12.57 -16.79 33.06
N ASN A 638 11.47 -16.53 32.34
CA ASN A 638 11.29 -16.90 30.94
C ASN A 638 11.27 -15.66 30.05
N TYR A 639 12.34 -14.87 30.12
CA TYR A 639 12.33 -13.52 29.57
C TYR A 639 12.58 -13.47 28.05
N ASN A 640 13.32 -14.43 27.47
CA ASN A 640 13.72 -14.39 26.06
C ASN A 640 12.53 -14.58 25.08
N LYS A 641 12.06 -13.48 24.47
CA LYS A 641 10.83 -13.41 23.67
C LYS A 641 10.80 -14.42 22.52
N SER A 642 11.92 -14.60 21.81
CA SER A 642 12.04 -15.58 20.72
C SER A 642 11.89 -17.05 21.13
N THR A 643 11.97 -17.39 22.43
CA THR A 643 11.91 -18.78 22.92
C THR A 643 10.89 -19.04 24.03
N GLN A 644 10.00 -18.10 24.38
CA GLN A 644 9.18 -18.22 25.60
C GLN A 644 8.28 -19.46 25.67
N ILE A 645 7.84 -20.01 24.53
CA ILE A 645 7.10 -21.29 24.50
C ILE A 645 8.08 -22.46 24.61
N SER A 646 9.00 -22.58 23.66
CA SER A 646 9.93 -23.72 23.56
C SER A 646 10.88 -23.85 24.77
N GLY A 647 11.11 -22.77 25.51
CA GLY A 647 12.00 -22.72 26.66
C GLY A 647 11.44 -23.38 27.91
N ILE A 648 10.11 -23.46 28.07
CA ILE A 648 9.48 -23.99 29.30
C ILE A 648 8.81 -25.36 29.11
N GLU A 649 8.98 -25.99 27.93
CA GLU A 649 8.36 -27.28 27.61
C GLU A 649 8.73 -28.38 28.62
N THR A 650 9.99 -28.41 29.05
CA THR A 650 10.52 -29.41 30.00
C THR A 650 9.89 -29.24 31.38
N GLU A 651 9.93 -28.03 31.92
CA GLU A 651 9.43 -27.67 33.25
C GLU A 651 7.92 -27.87 33.33
N VAL A 652 7.15 -27.41 32.35
CA VAL A 652 5.69 -27.59 32.30
C VAL A 652 5.35 -29.08 32.20
N ALA A 653 6.09 -29.89 31.44
CA ALA A 653 5.89 -31.33 31.37
C ALA A 653 6.20 -32.05 32.70
N LEU A 654 7.27 -31.66 33.41
CA LEU A 654 7.62 -32.18 34.73
C LEU A 654 6.55 -31.83 35.76
N CYS A 655 6.16 -30.55 35.85
CA CYS A 655 5.15 -30.08 36.79
C CYS A 655 3.80 -30.77 36.53
N ARG A 656 3.39 -30.91 35.26
CA ARG A 656 2.20 -31.66 34.85
C ARG A 656 2.23 -33.13 35.25
N ALA A 657 3.39 -33.79 35.18
CA ALA A 657 3.53 -35.19 35.59
C ALA A 657 3.37 -35.38 37.12
N LEU A 658 3.71 -34.36 37.90
CA LEU A 658 3.58 -34.32 39.36
C LEU A 658 2.23 -33.73 39.84
N GLY A 659 1.50 -33.04 38.96
CA GLY A 659 0.33 -32.24 39.33
C GLY A 659 0.67 -30.91 40.03
N MET A 660 1.93 -30.47 39.92
CA MET A 660 2.48 -29.30 40.59
C MET A 660 2.11 -28.00 39.87
N LYS A 661 2.02 -26.89 40.61
CA LYS A 661 1.85 -25.55 40.03
C LYS A 661 3.17 -25.04 39.47
N VAL A 662 3.06 -24.43 38.28
CA VAL A 662 4.16 -23.79 37.57
C VAL A 662 3.70 -22.43 37.07
N GLU A 663 4.58 -21.45 37.06
CA GLU A 663 4.32 -20.18 36.41
C GLU A 663 5.51 -19.72 35.60
N THR A 664 5.22 -18.86 34.62
CA THR A 664 6.23 -18.29 33.73
C THR A 664 6.23 -16.77 33.85
N ILE A 665 7.41 -16.18 34.04
CA ILE A 665 7.58 -14.78 34.38
C ILE A 665 7.92 -13.96 33.12
N PHE A 666 7.18 -12.87 32.91
CA PHE A 666 7.45 -11.84 31.91
C PHE A 666 8.30 -10.72 32.50
N GLU A 667 9.36 -10.34 31.81
CA GLU A 667 10.14 -9.15 32.14
C GLU A 667 9.47 -7.90 31.55
N THR A 668 9.41 -6.84 32.35
CA THR A 668 8.86 -5.53 31.98
C THR A 668 9.77 -4.37 32.34
N MET A 669 10.94 -4.59 32.96
CA MET A 669 11.90 -3.51 33.23
C MET A 669 12.39 -2.85 31.93
N ALA A 670 12.69 -1.56 31.98
CA ALA A 670 13.33 -0.87 30.85
C ALA A 670 14.73 -1.45 30.56
N TYR A 671 15.29 -1.14 29.38
CA TYR A 671 16.64 -1.57 29.00
C TYR A 671 17.67 -1.17 30.07
N SER A 672 18.46 -2.13 30.55
CA SER A 672 19.37 -1.94 31.68
C SER A 672 20.59 -2.87 31.59
N GLU A 673 21.75 -2.30 31.25
CA GLU A 673 23.01 -3.05 31.21
C GLU A 673 23.40 -3.64 32.58
N SER A 674 23.10 -2.95 33.68
CA SER A 674 23.46 -3.40 35.04
C SER A 674 22.63 -4.59 35.51
N HIS A 675 21.39 -4.70 35.03
CA HIS A 675 20.46 -5.79 35.36
C HIS A 675 20.37 -6.83 34.22
N GLY A 676 21.19 -6.70 33.17
CA GLY A 676 21.18 -7.62 32.02
C GLY A 676 19.94 -7.53 31.12
N VAL A 677 19.09 -6.52 31.30
CA VAL A 677 17.85 -6.36 30.54
C VAL A 677 18.13 -5.77 29.16
N THR A 678 17.70 -6.49 28.14
CA THR A 678 17.85 -6.13 26.72
C THR A 678 16.48 -6.06 26.04
N GLU A 679 16.42 -5.41 24.87
CA GLU A 679 15.20 -5.33 24.05
C GLU A 679 14.64 -6.72 23.69
N GLU A 680 15.46 -7.77 23.61
CA GLU A 680 14.99 -9.14 23.31
C GLU A 680 14.26 -9.80 24.50
N ILE A 681 14.40 -9.27 25.72
CA ILE A 681 13.84 -9.91 26.92
C ILE A 681 12.72 -9.13 27.61
N THR A 682 12.62 -7.81 27.43
CA THR A 682 11.57 -6.98 28.06
C THR A 682 10.38 -6.73 27.14
N TYR A 683 9.20 -6.51 27.73
CA TYR A 683 7.99 -5.97 27.07
C TYR A 683 7.75 -4.48 27.32
N PHE A 684 8.70 -3.76 27.94
CA PHE A 684 8.53 -2.34 28.31
C PHE A 684 8.16 -1.42 27.15
N TYR A 685 8.66 -1.72 25.94
CA TYR A 685 8.51 -0.85 24.76
C TYR A 685 7.36 -1.28 23.83
N GLU A 686 6.97 -2.56 23.85
CA GLU A 686 5.86 -3.10 23.05
C GLU A 686 4.48 -2.87 23.67
N GLY A 687 4.41 -2.56 24.97
CA GLY A 687 3.15 -2.28 25.65
C GLY A 687 2.36 -3.53 26.07
N MET A 688 1.26 -3.30 26.80
CA MET A 688 0.47 -4.37 27.40
C MET A 688 -0.19 -5.31 26.37
N GLU A 689 -0.55 -4.82 25.18
CA GLU A 689 -1.20 -5.63 24.13
C GLU A 689 -0.31 -6.78 23.67
N ALA A 690 0.95 -6.50 23.32
CA ALA A 690 1.91 -7.53 22.90
C ALA A 690 2.21 -8.54 24.01
N LEU A 691 2.29 -8.06 25.26
CA LEU A 691 2.50 -8.89 26.45
C LEU A 691 1.30 -9.82 26.70
N GLN A 692 0.06 -9.33 26.62
CA GLN A 692 -1.15 -10.14 26.82
C GLN A 692 -1.35 -11.14 25.67
N ALA A 693 -1.05 -10.75 24.43
CA ALA A 693 -1.08 -11.66 23.28
C ALA A 693 -0.13 -12.87 23.51
N LYS A 694 1.13 -12.61 23.91
CA LYS A 694 2.07 -13.71 24.21
C LYS A 694 1.63 -14.53 25.43
N ARG A 695 1.12 -13.88 26.47
CA ARG A 695 0.57 -14.55 27.67
C ARG A 695 -0.54 -15.54 27.29
N GLN A 696 -1.48 -15.12 26.45
CA GLN A 696 -2.54 -15.98 25.93
C GLN A 696 -1.98 -17.13 25.09
N GLU A 697 -1.05 -16.85 24.17
CA GLU A 697 -0.41 -17.85 23.31
C GLU A 697 0.27 -18.96 24.13
N ILE A 698 1.00 -18.62 25.19
CA ILE A 698 1.64 -19.60 26.09
C ILE A 698 0.59 -20.44 26.81
N LEU A 699 -0.41 -19.80 27.45
CA LEU A 699 -1.45 -20.50 28.21
C LEU A 699 -2.26 -21.46 27.33
N GLU A 700 -2.60 -21.05 26.11
CA GLU A 700 -3.30 -21.86 25.12
C GLU A 700 -2.43 -23.00 24.55
N THR A 701 -1.14 -22.74 24.28
CA THR A 701 -0.21 -23.76 23.76
C THR A 701 -0.04 -24.92 24.73
N PHE A 702 0.03 -24.63 26.03
CA PHE A 702 0.20 -25.67 27.03
C PHE A 702 -1.13 -26.32 27.46
N ASP A 703 -2.24 -25.58 27.59
CA ASP A 703 -3.53 -26.05 28.16
C ASP A 703 -3.32 -26.84 29.47
N TYR A 704 -2.73 -26.17 30.48
CA TYR A 704 -2.50 -26.75 31.80
C TYR A 704 -3.17 -25.92 32.89
N GLU A 705 -4.10 -26.52 33.63
CA GLU A 705 -4.85 -25.87 34.72
C GLU A 705 -3.99 -25.32 35.86
N ASN A 706 -2.76 -25.83 36.03
CA ASN A 706 -1.80 -25.34 37.02
C ASN A 706 -0.62 -24.56 36.39
N LEU A 707 -0.70 -24.16 35.12
CA LEU A 707 0.18 -23.15 34.54
C LEU A 707 -0.43 -21.76 34.74
N THR A 708 0.33 -20.84 35.32
CA THR A 708 -0.05 -19.43 35.50
C THR A 708 1.06 -18.49 34.98
N THR A 709 0.85 -17.18 35.00
CA THR A 709 1.82 -16.20 34.45
C THR A 709 2.14 -15.12 35.46
N SER A 710 3.39 -14.65 35.48
CA SER A 710 3.87 -13.64 36.41
C SER A 710 4.46 -12.42 35.73
N TYR A 711 4.49 -11.28 36.43
CA TYR A 711 5.15 -10.06 35.99
C TYR A 711 6.33 -9.73 36.93
N HIS A 712 7.54 -9.62 36.37
CA HIS A 712 8.79 -9.57 37.14
C HIS A 712 8.99 -8.30 37.99
N HIS A 713 8.36 -7.18 37.64
CA HIS A 713 8.65 -5.90 38.28
C HIS A 713 7.44 -4.97 38.28
N PHE A 714 6.76 -4.86 39.43
CA PHE A 714 5.52 -4.08 39.59
C PHE A 714 5.55 -2.65 38.99
N PRO A 715 6.52 -1.77 39.32
CA PRO A 715 6.47 -0.38 38.86
C PRO A 715 6.44 -0.24 37.34
N THR A 716 7.10 -1.16 36.63
CA THR A 716 7.21 -1.12 35.17
C THR A 716 6.06 -1.82 34.47
N VAL A 717 5.49 -2.90 35.03
CA VAL A 717 4.23 -3.44 34.48
C VAL A 717 3.05 -2.47 34.70
N TYR A 718 3.04 -1.70 35.80
CA TYR A 718 2.09 -0.60 35.99
C TYR A 718 2.24 0.48 34.92
N HIS A 719 3.47 0.83 34.54
CA HIS A 719 3.74 1.75 33.44
C HIS A 719 3.29 1.19 32.08
N VAL A 720 3.61 -0.08 31.79
CA VAL A 720 3.23 -0.77 30.55
C VAL A 720 1.71 -0.89 30.38
N ASP A 721 0.95 -1.00 31.48
CA ASP A 721 -0.52 -1.00 31.48
C ASP A 721 -1.13 0.40 31.31
N THR A 722 -0.60 1.40 32.02
CA THR A 722 -1.30 2.70 32.20
C THR A 722 -0.67 3.87 31.46
N GLY A 723 0.59 3.76 31.02
CA GLY A 723 1.41 4.87 30.56
C GLY A 723 1.86 5.83 31.67
N LEU A 724 1.51 5.56 32.94
CA LEU A 724 1.80 6.41 34.09
C LEU A 724 2.95 5.85 34.93
N TYR A 725 3.55 6.71 35.75
CA TYR A 725 4.69 6.37 36.60
C TYR A 725 4.34 6.33 38.08
N LEU A 726 5.13 5.52 38.80
CA LEU A 726 5.23 5.49 40.24
C LEU A 726 6.42 6.38 40.68
N ALA A 727 6.30 7.10 41.80
CA ALA A 727 7.41 7.87 42.36
C ALA A 727 7.50 7.78 43.89
N GLU A 728 8.72 7.83 44.41
CA GLU A 728 9.02 7.93 45.84
C GLU A 728 9.62 9.31 46.14
N ILE A 729 8.95 10.07 47.01
CA ILE A 729 9.25 11.50 47.27
C ILE A 729 9.83 11.64 48.67
N TYR A 730 11.14 11.80 48.78
CA TYR A 730 11.86 11.80 50.06
C TYR A 730 11.78 13.16 50.77
N ALA A 731 11.29 13.18 52.02
CA ALA A 731 11.26 14.38 52.85
C ALA A 731 12.62 14.61 53.51
N TYR A 732 13.41 15.55 52.98
CA TYR A 732 14.72 15.87 53.54
C TYR A 732 14.59 16.52 54.93
N THR A 733 15.38 16.05 55.90
CA THR A 733 15.49 16.63 57.23
C THR A 733 16.92 17.15 57.45
N ASN A 734 17.13 18.46 57.31
CA ASN A 734 18.38 19.05 57.80
C ASN A 734 18.42 18.94 59.34
N GLY A 735 19.33 18.12 59.86
CA GLY A 735 19.28 17.50 61.19
C GLY A 735 19.48 18.38 62.43
N ASP A 736 19.06 19.66 62.42
CA ASP A 736 19.15 20.58 63.57
C ASP A 736 17.83 20.78 64.33
N ASP A 737 16.67 20.37 63.79
CA ASP A 737 15.39 20.30 64.53
C ASP A 737 14.62 19.00 64.17
N PRO A 738 14.69 17.93 64.99
CA PRO A 738 14.02 16.66 64.71
C PRO A 738 12.48 16.72 64.87
N THR A 739 11.90 17.92 65.07
CA THR A 739 10.44 18.12 65.12
C THR A 739 9.88 18.80 63.86
N ARG A 740 10.72 19.03 62.84
CA ARG A 740 10.35 19.68 61.57
C ARG A 740 11.11 19.09 60.40
N ASP A 741 10.37 18.64 59.39
CA ASP A 741 10.91 18.48 58.03
C ASP A 741 11.03 19.84 57.33
N ASP A 742 11.77 19.89 56.22
CA ASP A 742 11.88 21.13 55.40
C ASP A 742 10.52 21.51 54.73
N LEU A 743 9.51 20.63 54.82
CA LEU A 743 8.09 20.84 54.46
C LEU A 743 7.25 21.53 55.57
N GLY A 744 7.83 21.78 56.73
CA GLY A 744 7.21 22.53 57.83
C GLY A 744 6.15 21.77 58.65
N GLN A 745 6.07 20.45 58.52
CA GLN A 745 5.04 19.64 59.18
C GLN A 745 5.29 19.53 60.69
N THR A 746 4.57 20.35 61.48
CA THR A 746 4.53 20.21 62.95
C THR A 746 3.50 19.18 63.43
N GLU A 747 2.62 18.73 62.54
CA GLU A 747 1.72 17.58 62.71
C GLU A 747 1.82 16.78 61.42
N ALA A 748 2.18 15.49 61.50
CA ALA A 748 2.42 14.66 60.32
C ALA A 748 1.13 14.51 59.48
N LEU A 749 1.14 15.04 58.26
CA LEU A 749 0.07 14.82 57.31
C LEU A 749 0.25 13.43 56.68
N PRO A 750 -0.77 12.56 56.70
CA PRO A 750 -0.63 11.19 56.18
C PRO A 750 -0.51 11.15 54.64
N PHE A 751 -0.77 12.26 53.95
CA PHE A 751 -0.61 12.39 52.50
C PHE A 751 -0.35 13.85 52.11
N ILE A 752 0.15 14.04 50.89
CA ILE A 752 0.30 15.32 50.20
C ILE A 752 -0.45 15.30 48.86
N THR A 753 -1.00 16.45 48.45
CA THR A 753 -1.63 16.60 47.13
C THR A 753 -0.63 17.16 46.13
N LEU A 754 -0.51 16.50 44.98
CA LEU A 754 0.30 16.86 43.84
C LEU A 754 -0.62 17.39 42.74
N THR A 755 -0.43 18.64 42.30
CA THR A 755 -1.20 19.25 41.20
C THR A 755 -0.28 19.58 40.03
N GLY A 756 -0.48 18.93 38.89
CA GLY A 756 0.24 19.15 37.64
C GLY A 756 -0.12 20.48 36.98
N ASP A 757 0.79 21.02 36.19
CA ASP A 757 0.57 22.21 35.35
C ASP A 757 -0.32 21.94 34.13
N ASP A 758 -0.51 20.67 33.77
CA ASP A 758 -1.55 20.16 32.88
C ASP A 758 -2.96 20.13 33.51
N GLY A 759 -3.06 20.32 34.83
CA GLY A 759 -4.30 20.24 35.62
C GLY A 759 -4.59 18.85 36.21
N SER A 760 -3.69 17.87 36.06
CA SER A 760 -3.76 16.58 36.76
C SER A 760 -3.66 16.77 38.27
N VAL A 761 -4.33 15.90 39.03
CA VAL A 761 -4.24 15.91 40.50
C VAL A 761 -4.10 14.48 41.00
N THR A 762 -2.98 14.19 41.66
CA THR A 762 -2.76 12.92 42.37
C THR A 762 -2.41 13.17 43.83
N THR A 763 -2.40 12.12 44.65
CA THR A 763 -2.11 12.17 46.08
C THR A 763 -0.99 11.19 46.39
N ALA A 764 0.00 11.62 47.16
CA ALA A 764 1.10 10.77 47.60
C ALA A 764 1.02 10.51 49.11
N TRP A 765 1.19 9.26 49.53
CA TRP A 765 0.95 8.83 50.92
C TRP A 765 2.25 8.69 51.69
N LEU A 766 2.26 9.17 52.94
CA LEU A 766 3.43 9.14 53.81
C LEU A 766 3.77 7.71 54.23
N TYR A 767 4.95 7.25 53.83
CA TYR A 767 5.53 5.98 54.19
C TYR A 767 6.86 6.18 54.94
N ASN A 768 7.23 5.20 55.77
CA ASN A 768 8.48 5.20 56.52
C ASN A 768 9.31 3.97 56.13
N PRO A 769 10.26 4.12 55.18
CA PRO A 769 11.09 3.03 54.66
C PRO A 769 12.21 2.59 55.61
N ASN A 770 12.44 3.26 56.75
CA ASN A 770 13.59 2.93 57.57
C ASN A 770 13.42 3.29 59.06
N ARG A 771 13.30 2.26 59.91
CA ARG A 771 13.33 2.41 61.38
C ARG A 771 14.61 1.92 62.06
N ASP A 772 15.47 1.19 61.35
CA ASP A 772 16.74 0.68 61.89
C ASP A 772 17.98 1.48 61.45
N ALA A 773 17.88 2.30 60.40
CA ALA A 773 18.91 3.29 60.10
C ALA A 773 18.98 4.37 61.18
N THR A 774 20.19 4.90 61.38
CA THR A 774 20.44 6.10 62.20
C THR A 774 19.84 7.38 61.63
N TYR A 775 19.18 7.31 60.47
CA TYR A 775 18.45 8.37 59.78
C TYR A 775 16.97 7.96 59.67
N GLN A 776 16.08 8.76 60.24
CA GLN A 776 14.63 8.58 60.10
C GLN A 776 14.14 9.32 58.86
N GLU A 777 14.41 8.78 57.69
CA GLU A 777 13.91 9.34 56.44
C GLU A 777 12.52 8.77 56.14
N THR A 778 11.58 9.67 55.86
CA THR A 778 10.23 9.33 55.38
C THR A 778 10.09 9.73 53.93
N CYS A 779 9.47 8.88 53.12
CA CYS A 779 9.16 9.18 51.72
C CYS A 779 7.64 9.09 51.48
N TYR A 780 7.14 9.80 50.48
CA TYR A 780 5.75 9.67 50.03
C TYR A 780 5.70 8.85 48.76
N LEU A 781 4.80 7.88 48.69
CA LEU A 781 4.57 7.10 47.47
C LEU A 781 3.46 7.74 46.63
N ALA A 782 3.77 8.10 45.38
CA ALA A 782 2.84 8.70 44.43
C ALA A 782 2.58 7.73 43.26
N VAL A 783 1.30 7.56 42.89
CA VAL A 783 0.84 6.69 41.81
C VAL A 783 0.18 7.56 40.73
N GLY A 784 0.32 7.17 39.46
CA GLY A 784 -0.42 7.77 38.36
C GLY A 784 0.18 9.10 37.85
N LEU A 785 1.50 9.27 37.95
CA LEU A 785 2.19 10.47 37.47
C LEU A 785 2.41 10.39 35.95
N SER A 786 2.00 11.42 35.22
CA SER A 786 2.35 11.56 33.80
C SER A 786 3.80 11.98 33.63
N ALA A 787 4.45 11.52 32.56
CA ALA A 787 5.71 12.12 32.11
C ALA A 787 5.51 13.59 31.73
N ASP A 788 6.57 14.39 31.85
CA ASP A 788 6.64 15.79 31.41
C ASP A 788 5.66 16.79 32.06
N VAL A 789 5.05 16.43 33.20
CA VAL A 789 4.12 17.29 33.96
C VAL A 789 4.79 17.85 35.21
N THR A 790 4.85 19.18 35.35
CA THR A 790 5.36 19.82 36.57
C THR A 790 4.29 19.81 37.65
N TYR A 791 4.46 18.95 38.64
CA TYR A 791 3.60 18.89 39.82
C TYR A 791 3.96 19.99 40.83
N THR A 792 2.98 20.36 41.65
CA THR A 792 3.14 21.26 42.80
C THR A 792 2.59 20.58 44.04
N ILE A 793 3.35 20.62 45.15
CA ILE A 793 2.95 20.05 46.43
C ILE A 793 2.24 21.12 47.24
N ALA A 794 0.95 20.90 47.52
CA ALA A 794 0.18 21.69 48.47
C ALA A 794 0.28 21.04 49.87
N SER A 795 1.17 21.57 50.73
CA SER A 795 1.33 21.12 52.12
C SER A 795 1.01 22.24 53.10
N GLY A 796 -0.20 22.22 53.67
CA GLY A 796 -0.61 22.83 54.96
C GLY A 796 -0.47 24.35 55.18
N THR A 797 0.70 24.92 54.89
CA THR A 797 1.08 26.32 55.12
C THR A 797 2.04 26.91 54.08
N ALA A 798 2.53 26.15 53.09
CA ALA A 798 3.39 26.67 52.02
C ALA A 798 3.27 25.88 50.70
N ASP A 799 3.48 26.57 49.59
CA ASP A 799 3.53 25.99 48.23
C ASP A 799 4.97 25.56 47.91
N TYR A 800 5.12 24.34 47.40
CA TYR A 800 6.40 23.77 46.98
C TYR A 800 6.31 23.24 45.54
N VAL A 801 7.36 23.37 44.74
CA VAL A 801 7.35 23.01 43.30
C VAL A 801 8.12 21.71 43.04
N VAL A 802 7.56 20.85 42.18
CA VAL A 802 8.09 19.55 41.76
C VAL A 802 8.14 19.49 40.23
N THR A 803 9.27 19.85 39.64
CA THR A 803 9.47 19.71 38.19
C THR A 803 9.89 18.27 37.88
N THR A 804 9.07 17.50 37.18
CA THR A 804 9.52 16.26 36.53
C THR A 804 10.33 16.66 35.29
N PRO A 805 11.65 16.44 35.22
CA PRO A 805 12.40 16.78 34.03
C PRO A 805 12.25 15.66 33.00
N ASN A 806 12.46 16.05 31.73
CA ASN A 806 12.64 15.17 30.58
C ASN A 806 13.96 14.34 30.65
N LYS A 807 14.45 14.00 31.85
CA LYS A 807 15.70 13.28 32.12
C LYS A 807 15.66 12.51 33.44
N THR A 808 16.07 11.25 33.36
CA THR A 808 16.43 10.36 34.48
C THR A 808 17.39 11.04 35.46
N PHE A 809 17.06 11.03 36.75
CA PHE A 809 17.98 11.46 37.80
C PHE A 809 18.79 10.27 38.34
N ALA A 810 20.10 10.44 38.44
CA ALA A 810 20.98 9.51 39.15
C ALA A 810 21.41 10.10 40.50
N PHE A 811 21.44 9.28 41.55
CA PHE A 811 22.09 9.60 42.82
C PHE A 811 23.26 8.65 43.06
N GLY A 812 24.49 9.19 43.03
CA GLY A 812 25.70 8.62 43.65
C GLY A 812 26.18 7.24 43.17
N ASP A 813 27.20 7.24 42.30
CA ASP A 813 28.03 6.09 41.86
C ASP A 813 27.28 4.79 41.48
N ASP A 814 27.10 4.62 40.16
CA ASP A 814 26.97 3.34 39.43
C ASP A 814 25.75 2.43 39.73
N SER A 815 24.58 3.00 40.02
CA SER A 815 23.30 2.34 39.71
C SER A 815 22.17 3.35 39.41
N LEU A 816 21.52 3.20 38.26
CA LEU A 816 20.23 3.83 37.97
C LEU A 816 19.14 2.84 38.40
N VAL A 817 18.15 3.33 39.16
CA VAL A 817 16.95 2.58 39.51
C VAL A 817 15.75 3.43 39.10
N ASP A 818 14.75 2.81 38.48
CA ASP A 818 13.61 3.46 37.82
C ASP A 818 12.57 4.04 38.80
N TYR A 819 13.01 4.98 39.64
CA TYR A 819 12.18 5.80 40.51
C TYR A 819 12.43 7.29 40.26
N ILE A 820 11.36 8.08 40.11
CA ILE A 820 11.49 9.53 40.17
C ILE A 820 11.68 9.93 41.64
N SER A 821 12.94 9.95 42.11
CA SER A 821 13.30 10.52 43.41
C SER A 821 13.33 12.04 43.34
N ILE A 822 12.34 12.68 43.96
CA ILE A 822 12.08 14.12 43.83
C ILE A 822 12.61 14.90 45.03
N ARG A 823 13.43 15.92 44.78
CA ARG A 823 13.91 16.88 45.80
C ARG A 823 13.08 18.16 45.77
N VAL A 824 12.65 18.62 46.93
CA VAL A 824 11.71 19.75 47.07
C VAL A 824 12.43 21.00 47.62
N GLU A 825 12.17 22.18 47.05
CA GLU A 825 12.75 23.47 47.49
C GLU A 825 11.71 24.46 48.03
N ARG A 826 12.07 25.24 49.07
CA ARG A 826 11.18 26.16 49.79
C ARG A 826 11.31 27.61 49.34
N VAL A 827 10.18 28.29 49.13
CA VAL A 827 10.12 29.74 48.85
C VAL A 827 10.45 30.58 50.12
N ALA A 828 11.10 31.74 49.97
CA ALA A 828 11.65 32.54 51.08
C ALA A 828 10.99 33.93 51.29
N GLU A 829 11.02 34.45 52.53
CA GLU A 829 10.44 35.76 52.91
C GLU A 829 11.49 36.89 53.11
N ALA A 830 11.05 38.14 52.99
CA ALA A 830 11.87 39.31 52.63
C ALA A 830 12.53 40.12 53.77
N HIS A 831 13.51 40.95 53.40
CA HIS A 831 14.23 41.92 54.24
C HIS A 831 14.52 43.22 53.45
N THR A 832 15.27 44.20 53.99
CA THR A 832 15.57 45.47 53.27
C THR A 832 16.94 45.46 52.59
N HIS A 833 16.97 45.80 51.31
CA HIS A 833 18.08 45.43 50.44
C HIS A 833 19.10 46.53 50.12
N THR A 834 20.36 46.15 49.91
CA THR A 834 21.45 47.03 49.48
C THR A 834 22.01 46.55 48.13
N PRO A 835 21.75 47.23 47.00
CA PRO A 835 22.04 46.71 45.67
C PRO A 835 23.55 46.68 45.31
N GLU A 836 24.02 45.53 44.81
CA GLU A 836 25.23 45.39 44.01
C GLU A 836 24.94 44.56 42.75
N VAL A 837 25.59 44.89 41.64
CA VAL A 837 25.39 44.17 40.36
C VAL A 837 26.42 43.05 40.24
N ARG A 838 25.94 41.81 40.08
CA ARG A 838 26.77 40.62 39.82
C ARG A 838 26.44 40.04 38.45
N ASP A 839 27.34 39.20 37.95
CA ASP A 839 27.10 38.35 36.77
C ASP A 839 26.72 39.12 35.48
N ALA A 840 27.09 40.39 35.42
CA ALA A 840 27.00 41.21 34.22
C ALA A 840 27.93 40.66 33.14
N ARG A 841 27.35 40.28 32.00
CA ARG A 841 28.06 39.75 30.83
C ARG A 841 27.48 40.39 29.56
N ASP A 842 28.32 40.85 28.64
CA ASP A 842 27.82 41.41 27.39
C ASP A 842 27.17 40.33 26.52
N ALA A 843 26.23 40.71 25.65
CA ALA A 843 25.56 39.77 24.77
C ALA A 843 26.49 39.22 23.71
N THR A 844 26.43 37.91 23.53
CA THR A 844 26.97 37.21 22.37
C THR A 844 25.81 36.64 21.56
N CYS A 845 26.08 35.91 20.48
CA CYS A 845 25.03 35.19 19.78
C CYS A 845 24.67 33.86 20.44
N ALA A 846 25.61 33.12 21.05
CA ALA A 846 25.28 31.85 21.72
C ALA A 846 24.55 32.09 23.03
N GLU A 847 25.00 33.07 23.80
CA GLU A 847 24.50 33.34 25.13
C GLU A 847 23.93 34.75 25.15
N ALA A 848 22.67 34.83 25.57
CA ALA A 848 22.04 36.10 25.89
C ALA A 848 22.94 36.82 26.91
N GLY A 849 23.23 38.08 26.58
CA GLY A 849 23.91 38.95 27.51
C GLY A 849 23.02 39.21 28.69
N TYR A 850 23.60 39.82 29.69
CA TYR A 850 22.94 40.07 30.92
C TYR A 850 23.48 41.36 31.50
N THR A 851 22.60 42.33 31.76
CA THR A 851 23.00 43.60 32.37
C THR A 851 23.60 43.43 33.77
N GLY A 852 23.51 42.21 34.31
CA GLY A 852 23.87 41.83 35.66
C GLY A 852 22.66 41.90 36.57
N ASP A 853 22.56 40.88 37.41
CA ASP A 853 21.58 40.82 38.47
C ASP A 853 21.95 41.83 39.55
N THR A 854 21.00 42.67 39.94
CA THR A 854 21.17 43.56 41.07
C THR A 854 20.76 42.82 42.34
N TYR A 855 21.72 42.18 43.01
CA TYR A 855 21.51 41.44 44.26
C TYR A 855 21.65 42.33 45.50
N CYS A 856 21.09 41.88 46.63
CA CYS A 856 21.41 42.42 47.94
C CYS A 856 22.81 41.97 48.38
N ALA A 857 23.74 42.92 48.53
CA ALA A 857 25.06 42.68 49.07
C ALA A 857 25.08 42.01 50.47
N VAL A 858 23.97 42.11 51.22
CA VAL A 858 23.87 41.66 52.61
C VAL A 858 23.44 40.19 52.75
N CYS A 859 22.62 39.66 51.84
CA CYS A 859 22.07 38.31 51.93
C CYS A 859 22.08 37.49 50.62
N GLY A 860 22.34 38.13 49.47
CA GLY A 860 22.25 37.51 48.15
C GLY A 860 20.85 37.47 47.49
N GLU A 861 19.80 38.05 48.07
CA GLU A 861 18.46 38.10 47.45
C GLU A 861 18.44 39.03 46.22
N LEU A 862 17.77 38.61 45.15
CA LEU A 862 17.72 39.35 43.88
C LEU A 862 16.71 40.50 43.92
N LEU A 863 17.15 41.73 43.60
CA LEU A 863 16.37 42.96 43.83
C LEU A 863 15.77 43.52 42.56
N ALA A 864 16.55 43.42 41.50
CA ALA A 864 16.13 43.60 40.14
C ALA A 864 16.94 42.57 39.35
N ALA A 865 16.24 41.60 38.77
CA ALA A 865 16.84 40.77 37.73
C ALA A 865 17.47 41.70 36.69
N GLY A 866 18.69 41.37 36.28
CA GLY A 866 19.20 41.94 35.04
C GLY A 866 18.21 41.63 33.92
N THR A 867 18.03 42.54 32.98
CA THR A 867 17.33 42.13 31.76
C THR A 867 18.30 41.29 30.94
N ALA A 868 17.82 40.17 30.41
CA ALA A 868 18.46 39.52 29.30
C ALA A 868 18.70 40.59 28.22
N ILE A 869 19.97 40.86 27.94
CA ILE A 869 20.35 41.57 26.73
C ILE A 869 20.21 40.49 25.67
N GLU A 870 19.18 40.63 24.83
CA GLU A 870 18.90 39.66 23.77
C GLU A 870 20.17 39.19 23.07
N LYS A 871 20.23 37.89 22.77
CA LYS A 871 21.32 37.30 21.99
C LYS A 871 21.59 38.22 20.80
N LEU A 872 22.83 38.65 20.60
CA LEU A 872 23.17 39.34 19.36
C LEU A 872 22.75 38.42 18.22
N PRO A 873 21.95 38.90 17.24
CA PRO A 873 21.32 38.01 16.28
C PRO A 873 22.37 37.11 15.66
N HIS A 874 22.13 35.80 15.72
CA HIS A 874 23.05 34.82 15.15
C HIS A 874 23.37 35.24 13.71
N THR A 875 24.66 35.31 13.38
CA THR A 875 25.08 35.55 12.00
C THR A 875 25.15 34.17 11.34
N PRO A 876 24.15 33.76 10.54
CA PRO A 876 24.06 32.39 10.06
C PRO A 876 25.11 32.15 8.97
N GLU A 877 25.65 30.94 8.99
CA GLU A 877 26.50 30.36 7.96
C GLU A 877 26.03 28.93 7.74
N LEU A 878 25.64 28.65 6.51
CA LEU A 878 25.33 27.30 6.07
C LEU A 878 26.64 26.52 5.98
N ARG A 879 26.80 25.48 6.80
CA ARG A 879 27.92 24.53 6.76
C ARG A 879 27.41 23.17 6.34
N ASP A 880 28.33 22.35 5.84
CA ASP A 880 28.07 20.96 5.48
C ASP A 880 26.96 20.75 4.42
N ALA A 881 26.49 21.86 3.83
CA ALA A 881 25.75 21.89 2.58
C ALA A 881 26.61 21.28 1.49
N ARG A 882 26.11 20.17 0.95
CA ARG A 882 26.69 19.46 -0.18
C ARG A 882 25.55 19.16 -1.13
N ASP A 883 25.64 19.68 -2.34
CA ASP A 883 24.68 19.29 -3.37
C ASP A 883 24.77 17.77 -3.59
N ALA A 884 23.64 17.15 -3.91
CA ALA A 884 23.64 15.74 -4.25
C ALA A 884 24.52 15.51 -5.49
N THR A 885 25.34 14.47 -5.44
CA THR A 885 26.14 14.01 -6.58
C THR A 885 25.63 12.63 -7.01
N CYS A 886 26.16 12.09 -8.10
CA CYS A 886 25.81 10.74 -8.51
C CYS A 886 26.41 9.63 -7.64
N THR A 887 27.45 9.93 -6.85
CA THR A 887 28.10 8.96 -5.95
C THR A 887 27.70 9.13 -4.50
N GLU A 888 27.46 10.36 -4.05
CA GLU A 888 27.19 10.71 -2.65
C GLU A 888 25.88 11.49 -2.51
N ALA A 889 25.08 11.13 -1.50
CA ALA A 889 23.83 11.81 -1.19
C ALA A 889 24.13 13.22 -0.68
N GLY A 890 23.32 14.17 -1.17
CA GLY A 890 23.43 15.55 -0.79
C GLY A 890 22.89 15.80 0.61
N TYR A 891 23.09 17.03 1.06
CA TYR A 891 22.58 17.54 2.31
C TYR A 891 22.34 19.02 2.11
N THR A 892 21.14 19.51 2.43
CA THR A 892 20.80 20.94 2.27
C THR A 892 21.68 21.85 3.15
N GLY A 893 22.35 21.24 4.13
CA GLY A 893 23.33 21.88 4.99
C GLY A 893 22.72 22.33 6.30
N ASP A 894 23.55 22.26 7.32
CA ASP A 894 23.25 22.74 8.64
C ASP A 894 23.51 24.24 8.69
N THR A 895 22.52 25.02 9.11
CA THR A 895 22.74 26.45 9.35
C THR A 895 23.32 26.62 10.74
N TYR A 896 24.63 26.89 10.84
CA TYR A 896 25.30 27.20 12.10
C TYR A 896 25.45 28.71 12.30
N CYS A 897 25.70 29.15 13.53
CA CYS A 897 26.14 30.51 13.78
C CYS A 897 27.66 30.66 13.60
N THR A 898 28.10 31.60 12.76
CA THR A 898 29.53 31.94 12.57
C THR A 898 30.27 32.35 13.85
N VAL A 899 29.55 32.98 14.79
CA VAL A 899 30.17 33.64 15.96
C VAL A 899 30.24 32.73 17.20
N CYS A 900 29.38 31.70 17.29
CA CYS A 900 29.42 30.74 18.42
C CYS A 900 29.49 29.26 18.03
N GLY A 901 29.25 28.89 16.77
CA GLY A 901 29.25 27.49 16.32
C GLY A 901 28.02 26.67 16.69
N GLU A 902 26.98 27.28 17.28
CA GLU A 902 25.70 26.63 17.59
C GLU A 902 24.92 26.31 16.29
N LEU A 903 24.29 25.13 16.25
CA LEU A 903 23.42 24.69 15.14
C LEU A 903 22.05 25.38 15.28
N LEU A 904 21.66 26.15 14.27
CA LEU A 904 20.43 26.96 14.25
C LEU A 904 19.28 26.27 13.52
N ALA A 905 19.61 25.46 12.51
CA ALA A 905 18.66 24.60 11.80
C ALA A 905 19.43 23.43 11.17
N ALA A 906 18.98 22.20 11.44
CA ALA A 906 19.54 21.01 10.81
C ALA A 906 19.11 20.90 9.35
N GLY A 907 20.02 20.47 8.48
CA GLY A 907 19.69 20.17 7.09
C GLY A 907 18.90 18.86 6.95
N THR A 908 18.25 18.70 5.81
CA THR A 908 17.68 17.43 5.35
C THR A 908 18.59 16.75 4.31
N ALA A 909 18.55 15.41 4.28
CA ALA A 909 19.19 14.63 3.24
C ALA A 909 18.58 14.94 1.86
N ILE A 910 19.42 14.94 0.82
CA ILE A 910 19.01 15.07 -0.57
C ILE A 910 19.43 13.78 -1.28
N GLU A 911 18.49 13.11 -1.91
CA GLU A 911 18.76 11.86 -2.65
C GLU A 911 19.82 12.04 -3.74
N LYS A 912 20.57 10.97 -4.02
CA LYS A 912 21.64 10.98 -5.03
C LYS A 912 21.08 11.35 -6.39
N LEU A 913 21.84 12.16 -7.14
CA LEU A 913 21.51 12.41 -8.54
C LEU A 913 21.74 11.14 -9.37
N PRO A 914 20.99 10.90 -10.46
CA PRO A 914 21.30 9.79 -11.36
C PRO A 914 22.68 10.00 -12.02
N HIS A 915 23.46 8.92 -12.17
CA HIS A 915 24.70 8.97 -12.94
C HIS A 915 24.41 9.40 -14.38
N THR A 916 25.21 10.32 -14.92
CA THR A 916 25.14 10.74 -16.32
C THR A 916 26.17 9.94 -17.13
N PRO A 917 25.79 8.95 -17.95
CA PRO A 917 26.74 8.09 -18.63
C PRO A 917 27.47 8.80 -19.78
N GLU A 918 28.78 8.54 -19.90
CA GLU A 918 29.68 8.97 -20.98
C GLU A 918 30.51 7.78 -21.44
N LEU A 919 30.56 7.56 -22.76
CA LEU A 919 31.34 6.48 -23.36
C LEU A 919 32.77 6.98 -23.66
N ARG A 920 33.78 6.38 -23.04
CA ARG A 920 35.20 6.72 -23.22
C ARG A 920 35.98 5.55 -23.83
N ASP A 921 37.10 5.85 -24.47
CA ASP A 921 38.00 4.89 -25.13
C ASP A 921 37.35 3.95 -26.18
N ALA A 922 36.13 4.27 -26.61
CA ALA A 922 35.48 3.64 -27.74
C ALA A 922 36.30 3.88 -29.02
N ARG A 923 36.62 2.79 -29.72
CA ARG A 923 37.34 2.82 -30.99
C ARG A 923 36.90 1.66 -31.86
N ASP A 924 36.54 1.96 -33.09
CA ASP A 924 36.11 0.93 -34.03
C ASP A 924 37.26 -0.03 -34.36
N ALA A 925 36.92 -1.30 -34.56
CA ALA A 925 37.88 -2.25 -35.08
C ALA A 925 38.27 -1.89 -36.51
N THR A 926 39.55 -1.96 -36.82
CA THR A 926 40.06 -1.82 -38.18
C THR A 926 40.50 -3.19 -38.69
N CYS A 927 40.87 -3.30 -39.97
CA CYS A 927 41.43 -4.55 -40.48
C CYS A 927 42.87 -4.84 -40.03
N THR A 928 43.51 -3.91 -39.32
CA THR A 928 44.88 -4.07 -38.80
C THR A 928 44.96 -4.05 -37.28
N GLU A 929 44.02 -3.41 -36.58
CA GLU A 929 43.97 -3.28 -35.11
C GLU A 929 42.58 -3.60 -34.56
N ALA A 930 42.52 -4.25 -33.40
CA ALA A 930 41.27 -4.64 -32.75
C ALA A 930 40.62 -3.40 -32.10
N GLY A 931 39.30 -3.32 -32.18
CA GLY A 931 38.51 -2.25 -31.61
C GLY A 931 38.24 -2.46 -30.13
N TYR A 932 37.51 -1.51 -29.55
CA TYR A 932 36.99 -1.59 -28.20
C TYR A 932 35.64 -0.87 -28.18
N THR A 933 34.60 -1.47 -27.60
CA THR A 933 33.27 -0.81 -27.54
C THR A 933 33.28 0.45 -26.70
N GLY A 934 34.34 0.68 -25.93
CA GLY A 934 34.47 1.77 -24.98
C GLY A 934 33.92 1.38 -23.62
N ASP A 935 34.56 1.93 -22.61
CA ASP A 935 34.09 1.88 -21.24
C ASP A 935 33.02 2.97 -21.05
N THR A 936 31.89 2.61 -20.45
CA THR A 936 30.90 3.60 -20.01
C THR A 936 31.28 4.06 -18.61
N TYR A 937 31.78 5.28 -18.52
CA TYR A 937 32.03 5.97 -17.26
C TYR A 937 30.86 6.90 -16.93
N CYS A 938 30.77 7.37 -15.70
CA CYS A 938 29.97 8.56 -15.41
C CYS A 938 30.73 9.82 -15.84
N ALA A 939 30.09 10.69 -16.64
CA ALA A 939 30.64 11.98 -17.05
C ALA A 939 31.03 12.89 -15.86
N VAL A 940 30.43 12.65 -14.69
CA VAL A 940 30.51 13.54 -13.51
C VAL A 940 31.49 13.01 -12.46
N CYS A 941 31.40 11.74 -12.07
CA CYS A 941 32.29 11.14 -11.04
C CYS A 941 33.42 10.28 -11.61
N GLU A 942 33.48 10.08 -12.92
CA GLU A 942 34.47 9.24 -13.62
C GLU A 942 34.54 7.77 -13.14
N GLU A 943 33.51 7.30 -12.44
CA GLU A 943 33.35 5.90 -12.05
C GLU A 943 32.98 5.03 -13.25
N LEU A 944 33.56 3.83 -13.35
CA LEU A 944 33.29 2.88 -14.42
C LEU A 944 31.92 2.21 -14.19
N LEU A 945 30.90 2.69 -14.89
CA LEU A 945 29.54 2.15 -14.83
C LEU A 945 29.44 0.80 -15.57
N ALA A 946 30.15 0.64 -16.68
CA ALA A 946 30.27 -0.62 -17.40
C ALA A 946 31.57 -0.70 -18.22
N ALA A 947 32.31 -1.80 -18.07
CA ALA A 947 33.50 -2.07 -18.88
C ALA A 947 33.13 -2.44 -20.33
N GLY A 948 33.86 -1.87 -21.29
CA GLY A 948 33.76 -2.23 -22.70
C GLY A 948 34.33 -3.62 -23.00
N THR A 949 34.04 -4.12 -24.19
CA THR A 949 34.61 -5.38 -24.68
C THR A 949 35.46 -5.18 -25.94
N VAL A 950 36.47 -6.03 -26.11
CA VAL A 950 37.36 -5.97 -27.28
C VAL A 950 36.60 -6.43 -28.51
N ILE A 951 36.54 -5.55 -29.52
CA ILE A 951 35.95 -5.85 -30.81
C ILE A 951 37.05 -6.48 -31.67
N GLU A 952 36.87 -7.73 -32.09
CA GLU A 952 37.81 -8.41 -32.97
C GLU A 952 38.06 -7.65 -34.27
N LYS A 953 39.25 -7.81 -34.85
CA LYS A 953 39.66 -7.10 -36.07
C LYS A 953 38.68 -7.35 -37.21
N LEU A 954 38.34 -6.29 -37.96
CA LEU A 954 37.53 -6.45 -39.16
C LEU A 954 38.29 -7.27 -40.21
N PRO A 955 37.63 -8.13 -40.98
CA PRO A 955 38.29 -8.82 -42.09
C PRO A 955 38.75 -7.80 -43.16
N HIS A 956 39.95 -7.98 -43.69
CA HIS A 956 40.41 -7.18 -44.83
C HIS A 956 39.42 -7.31 -46.01
N THR A 957 39.06 -6.18 -46.62
CA THR A 957 38.12 -6.15 -47.76
C THR A 957 38.89 -6.09 -49.09
N PRO A 958 38.99 -7.20 -49.84
CA PRO A 958 39.81 -7.28 -51.05
C PRO A 958 39.28 -6.45 -52.23
N VAL A 959 40.17 -5.73 -52.91
CA VAL A 959 39.96 -5.17 -54.25
C VAL A 959 41.07 -5.63 -55.19
N LEU A 960 40.67 -5.99 -56.41
CA LEU A 960 41.58 -6.35 -57.49
C LEU A 960 42.09 -5.07 -58.20
N ARG A 961 43.40 -4.89 -58.23
CA ARG A 961 44.12 -3.80 -58.92
C ARG A 961 45.01 -4.38 -60.02
N ASP A 962 45.36 -3.57 -61.01
CA ASP A 962 46.28 -3.91 -62.12
C ASP A 962 45.89 -5.10 -63.02
N ALA A 963 44.65 -5.58 -62.91
CA ALA A 963 44.07 -6.56 -63.83
C ALA A 963 43.96 -5.98 -65.25
N ARG A 964 44.43 -6.74 -66.25
CA ARG A 964 44.34 -6.38 -67.67
C ARG A 964 44.23 -7.63 -68.54
N ASP A 965 43.36 -7.59 -69.53
CA ASP A 965 43.20 -8.70 -70.48
C ASP A 965 44.37 -8.79 -71.46
N ALA A 966 44.60 -10.00 -71.97
CA ALA A 966 45.58 -10.24 -73.03
C ALA A 966 45.02 -9.83 -74.40
N THR A 967 45.84 -9.17 -75.23
CA THR A 967 45.46 -8.78 -76.59
C THR A 967 46.07 -9.76 -77.61
N CYS A 968 45.85 -9.55 -78.92
CA CYS A 968 46.47 -10.40 -79.95
C CYS A 968 48.02 -10.38 -79.91
N THR A 969 48.64 -9.32 -79.36
CA THR A 969 50.10 -9.12 -79.37
C THR A 969 50.72 -8.90 -77.99
N GLU A 970 49.95 -8.58 -76.95
CA GLU A 970 50.46 -8.32 -75.60
C GLU A 970 49.82 -9.23 -74.53
N ALA A 971 50.61 -9.57 -73.51
CA ALA A 971 50.20 -10.41 -72.39
C ALA A 971 49.42 -9.61 -71.33
N GLY A 972 48.32 -10.20 -70.87
CA GLY A 972 47.51 -9.71 -69.76
C GLY A 972 48.07 -10.06 -68.39
N TYR A 973 47.36 -9.69 -67.34
CA TYR A 973 47.65 -9.97 -65.95
C TYR A 973 46.33 -10.08 -65.18
N THR A 974 46.17 -11.08 -64.30
CA THR A 974 44.91 -11.25 -63.55
C THR A 974 44.70 -10.18 -62.49
N GLY A 975 45.72 -9.38 -62.17
CA GLY A 975 45.67 -8.35 -61.13
C GLY A 975 46.03 -8.86 -59.73
N ASP A 976 46.57 -7.95 -58.93
CA ASP A 976 46.88 -8.15 -57.51
C ASP A 976 45.66 -7.77 -56.67
N THR A 977 45.41 -8.49 -55.58
CA THR A 977 44.33 -8.22 -54.64
C THR A 977 44.89 -7.54 -53.39
N TYR A 978 44.49 -6.30 -53.15
CA TYR A 978 44.88 -5.48 -51.99
C TYR A 978 43.68 -5.28 -51.06
N CYS A 979 43.91 -5.01 -49.78
CA CYS A 979 42.85 -4.49 -48.91
C CYS A 979 42.49 -3.08 -49.37
N THR A 980 41.21 -2.82 -49.63
CA THR A 980 40.68 -1.48 -49.92
C THR A 980 40.97 -0.45 -48.82
N VAL A 981 41.03 -0.90 -47.57
CA VAL A 981 41.07 -0.04 -46.39
C VAL A 981 42.49 0.26 -45.91
N CYS A 982 43.34 -0.75 -45.75
CA CYS A 982 44.74 -0.58 -45.29
C CYS A 982 45.81 -0.64 -46.40
N GLU A 983 45.39 -0.85 -47.66
CA GLU A 983 46.26 -1.01 -48.83
C GLU A 983 47.29 -2.16 -48.75
N GLU A 984 47.18 -3.06 -47.78
CA GLU A 984 48.02 -4.24 -47.65
C GLU A 984 47.75 -5.25 -48.79
N LEU A 985 48.80 -5.80 -49.39
CA LEU A 985 48.70 -6.81 -50.45
C LEU A 985 48.24 -8.14 -49.86
N LEU A 986 47.01 -8.55 -50.19
CA LEU A 986 46.41 -9.79 -49.69
C LEU A 986 46.81 -11.00 -50.54
N THR A 987 46.90 -10.85 -51.86
CA THR A 987 47.29 -11.93 -52.79
C THR A 987 47.74 -11.36 -54.14
N SER A 988 48.87 -11.80 -54.70
CA SER A 988 49.30 -11.36 -56.03
C SER A 988 48.71 -12.17 -57.20
N GLY A 989 48.56 -11.50 -58.34
CA GLY A 989 48.07 -12.06 -59.60
C GLY A 989 49.12 -12.81 -60.44
N THR A 990 48.67 -13.34 -61.57
CA THR A 990 49.50 -14.10 -62.53
C THR A 990 49.34 -13.59 -63.96
N ALA A 991 50.36 -13.79 -64.81
CA ALA A 991 50.37 -13.30 -66.19
C ALA A 991 49.56 -14.20 -67.14
N ILE A 992 48.86 -13.57 -68.09
CA ILE A 992 48.01 -14.20 -69.11
C ILE A 992 48.67 -14.02 -70.48
N ALA A 993 48.90 -15.10 -71.25
CA ALA A 993 49.58 -15.00 -72.54
C ALA A 993 48.74 -14.33 -73.65
N ALA A 994 49.41 -13.69 -74.62
CA ALA A 994 48.80 -13.04 -75.79
C ALA A 994 48.05 -14.02 -76.72
N LEU A 995 47.01 -13.52 -77.40
CA LEU A 995 45.97 -14.34 -78.04
C LEU A 995 46.20 -14.72 -79.51
N GLY A 996 47.12 -14.06 -80.24
CA GLY A 996 47.44 -14.35 -81.65
C GLY A 996 46.35 -13.97 -82.69
N HIS A 997 46.62 -14.30 -83.97
CA HIS A 997 45.77 -13.96 -85.12
C HIS A 997 45.30 -15.19 -85.92
N THR A 998 44.03 -15.20 -86.32
CA THR A 998 43.38 -16.13 -87.26
C THR A 998 42.44 -15.35 -88.19
N GLY A 999 42.14 -15.81 -89.41
CA GLY A 999 41.36 -15.03 -90.38
C GLY A 999 40.65 -15.80 -91.50
N SER A 1000 39.64 -15.15 -92.10
CA SER A 1000 38.70 -15.68 -93.09
C SER A 1000 38.67 -14.88 -94.41
N TRP A 1001 38.36 -15.55 -95.52
CA TRP A 1001 38.28 -14.91 -96.85
C TRP A 1001 36.92 -14.23 -97.09
N THR A 1002 36.93 -13.00 -97.63
CA THR A 1002 35.73 -12.19 -97.92
C THR A 1002 35.69 -11.79 -99.40
N ALA A 1003 34.52 -11.91 -100.05
CA ALA A 1003 34.32 -11.47 -101.43
C ALA A 1003 34.11 -9.95 -101.52
N ASN A 1004 34.71 -9.28 -102.50
CA ASN A 1004 34.65 -7.81 -102.65
C ASN A 1004 33.51 -7.31 -103.56
N GLY A 1005 32.64 -8.20 -104.06
CA GLY A 1005 31.53 -7.84 -104.97
C GLY A 1005 31.95 -7.45 -106.39
N ASP A 1006 33.26 -7.44 -106.69
CA ASP A 1006 33.86 -7.10 -107.98
C ASP A 1006 34.40 -8.31 -108.76
N GLY A 1007 34.24 -9.53 -108.24
CA GLY A 1007 34.81 -10.77 -108.77
C GLY A 1007 36.12 -11.22 -108.12
N THR A 1008 36.60 -10.54 -107.06
CA THR A 1008 37.78 -10.94 -106.27
C THR A 1008 37.46 -11.23 -104.79
N HIS A 1009 38.34 -11.98 -104.11
CA HIS A 1009 38.26 -12.27 -102.67
C HIS A 1009 39.54 -11.85 -101.94
N ARG A 1010 39.46 -11.39 -100.67
CA ARG A 1010 40.60 -11.07 -99.78
C ARG A 1010 40.55 -11.74 -98.41
N LEU A 1011 41.71 -12.08 -97.82
CA LEU A 1011 41.81 -12.70 -96.48
C LEU A 1011 41.95 -11.63 -95.38
N VAL A 1012 41.24 -11.75 -94.26
CA VAL A 1012 41.26 -10.74 -93.16
C VAL A 1012 41.22 -11.43 -91.78
N CYS A 1013 41.95 -10.92 -90.79
CA CYS A 1013 41.93 -11.43 -89.42
C CYS A 1013 40.60 -11.17 -88.70
N ASP A 1014 39.95 -12.22 -88.19
CA ASP A 1014 38.57 -12.18 -87.68
C ASP A 1014 38.41 -11.34 -86.39
N ARG A 1015 39.51 -11.09 -85.65
CA ARG A 1015 39.48 -10.37 -84.36
C ARG A 1015 39.91 -8.90 -84.45
N CYS A 1016 40.76 -8.53 -85.42
CA CYS A 1016 41.34 -7.18 -85.49
C CYS A 1016 41.27 -6.51 -86.88
N GLY A 1017 40.73 -7.18 -87.90
CA GLY A 1017 40.48 -6.58 -89.22
C GLY A 1017 41.71 -6.38 -90.12
N ALA A 1018 42.90 -6.89 -89.75
CA ALA A 1018 44.10 -6.79 -90.59
C ALA A 1018 43.99 -7.68 -91.85
N VAL A 1019 44.29 -7.13 -93.04
CA VAL A 1019 44.18 -7.80 -94.35
C VAL A 1019 45.46 -8.59 -94.69
N MET A 1020 45.31 -9.75 -95.35
CA MET A 1020 46.39 -10.71 -95.59
C MET A 1020 46.68 -11.08 -97.09
N GLU A 1021 45.73 -11.11 -98.07
CA GLU A 1021 45.99 -11.41 -99.55
C GLU A 1021 44.73 -11.20 -100.49
N GLN A 1022 44.79 -11.27 -101.87
CA GLN A 1022 43.63 -11.12 -102.85
C GLN A 1022 43.74 -11.66 -104.36
N GLY A 1023 42.65 -12.17 -105.03
CA GLY A 1023 42.57 -12.62 -106.51
C GLY A 1023 41.18 -13.09 -107.13
N ALA A 1024 41.01 -13.40 -108.47
CA ALA A 1024 39.72 -13.38 -109.27
C ALA A 1024 39.26 -14.57 -110.23
N CYS A 1025 37.97 -14.60 -110.71
CA CYS A 1025 37.36 -15.45 -111.80
C CYS A 1025 35.98 -14.91 -112.34
N ALA A 1026 35.40 -15.40 -113.46
CA ALA A 1026 34.15 -14.91 -114.11
C ALA A 1026 33.34 -16.05 -114.83
N ASP A 1027 32.11 -15.94 -115.39
CA ASP A 1027 31.18 -14.81 -115.68
C ASP A 1027 29.69 -15.28 -115.95
N GLY A 1028 28.71 -14.36 -115.96
CA GLY A 1028 27.36 -14.34 -116.61
C GLY A 1028 26.25 -15.42 -116.34
N GLY A 1029 24.97 -15.13 -116.03
CA GLY A 1029 24.33 -13.90 -115.50
C GLY A 1029 22.91 -13.54 -116.02
N GLN A 1030 21.80 -14.13 -115.49
CA GLN A 1030 20.45 -13.51 -115.40
C GLN A 1030 19.40 -14.36 -114.62
N ASP A 1031 18.40 -13.69 -114.03
CA ASP A 1031 17.02 -14.15 -113.77
C ASP A 1031 16.73 -15.35 -112.84
N GLY A 1032 17.24 -15.31 -111.61
CA GLY A 1032 16.41 -15.67 -110.46
C GLY A 1032 16.38 -17.12 -109.97
N PHE A 1033 17.50 -17.86 -110.05
CA PHE A 1033 17.79 -19.05 -109.25
C PHE A 1033 19.32 -19.24 -109.19
N CYS A 1034 19.85 -20.01 -108.23
CA CYS A 1034 21.24 -20.47 -108.27
C CYS A 1034 21.29 -22.01 -108.23
N ASP A 1035 21.50 -22.61 -109.39
CA ASP A 1035 21.55 -24.07 -109.59
C ASP A 1035 22.79 -24.75 -108.98
N SER A 1036 23.65 -24.01 -108.26
CA SER A 1036 24.75 -24.58 -107.46
C SER A 1036 24.40 -24.79 -105.98
N CYS A 1037 23.21 -24.35 -105.51
CA CYS A 1037 22.72 -24.66 -104.17
C CYS A 1037 21.19 -24.92 -104.07
N GLY A 1038 20.39 -24.49 -105.06
CA GLY A 1038 19.17 -25.18 -105.50
C GLY A 1038 18.09 -25.58 -104.46
N GLY A 1039 17.88 -24.80 -103.39
CA GLY A 1039 16.95 -25.20 -102.30
C GLY A 1039 16.27 -24.02 -101.60
N ALA A 1040 15.05 -24.26 -101.09
CA ALA A 1040 14.09 -23.21 -100.69
C ALA A 1040 13.70 -23.22 -99.19
N VAL A 1041 12.89 -22.21 -98.86
CA VAL A 1041 12.25 -21.79 -97.59
C VAL A 1041 11.97 -22.84 -96.48
N SER A 1042 12.01 -22.34 -95.23
CA SER A 1042 11.59 -22.93 -93.93
C SER A 1042 12.71 -23.68 -93.17
N ARG A 1043 12.77 -23.67 -91.83
CA ARG A 1043 11.73 -23.47 -90.79
C ARG A 1043 12.25 -22.69 -89.56
N GLU A 1044 11.32 -22.06 -88.81
CA GLU A 1044 11.18 -21.95 -87.33
C GLU A 1044 12.44 -21.65 -86.45
N GLN A 1045 12.41 -20.82 -85.39
CA GLN A 1045 11.32 -20.42 -84.47
C GLN A 1045 11.31 -18.93 -84.10
N THR A 1046 10.14 -18.49 -83.62
CA THR A 1046 9.80 -17.21 -82.95
C THR A 1046 10.56 -17.02 -81.62
N PHE A 1047 10.70 -15.81 -81.02
CA PHE A 1047 9.65 -14.83 -80.72
C PHE A 1047 10.02 -13.35 -80.92
N ARG A 1048 8.97 -12.54 -81.16
CA ARG A 1048 9.04 -11.07 -81.23
C ARG A 1048 8.66 -10.44 -79.88
N LYS A 1049 9.41 -9.38 -79.56
CA LYS A 1049 8.97 -8.11 -78.98
C LYS A 1049 7.46 -7.99 -78.65
N VAL A 1050 7.16 -7.78 -77.37
CA VAL A 1050 5.85 -7.36 -76.85
C VAL A 1050 5.50 -5.96 -77.38
N THR A 1051 4.22 -5.75 -77.70
CA THR A 1051 3.63 -4.42 -77.90
C THR A 1051 2.26 -4.34 -77.23
N GLY A 1052 2.18 -3.60 -76.13
CA GLY A 1052 0.96 -3.00 -75.59
C GLY A 1052 -0.05 -3.94 -74.90
N PHE A 1053 -0.29 -3.68 -73.63
CA PHE A 1053 -1.61 -3.87 -73.01
C PHE A 1053 -2.00 -2.58 -72.28
N ALA A 1054 -3.30 -2.32 -72.23
CA ALA A 1054 -3.90 -1.06 -71.81
C ALA A 1054 -4.55 -1.16 -70.42
N ASP A 1055 -5.01 -0.03 -69.90
CA ASP A 1055 -5.68 0.11 -68.61
C ASP A 1055 -6.82 -0.90 -68.36
N GLY A 1056 -6.96 -1.32 -67.09
CA GLY A 1056 -8.25 -1.82 -66.57
C GLY A 1056 -8.42 -3.31 -66.31
N GLN A 1057 -7.35 -4.09 -66.07
CA GLN A 1057 -7.45 -5.49 -65.63
C GLN A 1057 -6.44 -5.82 -64.51
N THR A 1058 -6.94 -6.41 -63.42
CA THR A 1058 -6.12 -6.98 -62.34
C THR A 1058 -5.68 -8.40 -62.71
N TYR A 1059 -4.41 -8.75 -62.50
CA TYR A 1059 -3.92 -10.13 -62.62
C TYR A 1059 -3.16 -10.57 -61.38
N LEU A 1060 -3.51 -11.75 -60.89
CA LEU A 1060 -2.92 -12.44 -59.74
C LEU A 1060 -1.65 -13.19 -60.18
N ILE A 1061 -0.54 -13.03 -59.45
CA ILE A 1061 0.65 -13.89 -59.61
C ILE A 1061 1.10 -14.42 -58.25
N THR A 1062 0.93 -15.73 -58.04
CA THR A 1062 1.44 -16.45 -56.87
C THR A 1062 2.87 -16.92 -57.12
N ILE A 1063 3.80 -16.66 -56.19
CA ILE A 1063 5.14 -17.27 -56.20
C ILE A 1063 5.36 -18.02 -54.87
N ASN A 1064 6.12 -19.12 -54.94
CA ASN A 1064 6.12 -20.21 -53.97
C ASN A 1064 7.02 -19.96 -52.73
N ARG A 1065 6.74 -20.71 -51.66
CA ARG A 1065 7.22 -20.64 -50.26
C ARG A 1065 8.74 -20.88 -50.05
N LYS A 1066 9.62 -20.31 -50.89
CA LYS A 1066 11.07 -20.63 -50.85
C LYS A 1066 12.06 -19.52 -51.22
N ALA A 1067 11.65 -18.26 -51.16
CA ALA A 1067 12.52 -17.11 -51.41
C ALA A 1067 12.27 -15.97 -50.41
N LEU A 1068 12.87 -16.07 -49.22
CA LEU A 1068 13.07 -14.98 -48.27
C LEU A 1068 14.23 -15.37 -47.33
N SER A 1069 15.45 -15.28 -47.87
CA SER A 1069 16.70 -15.47 -47.11
C SER A 1069 17.83 -14.68 -47.79
N ARG A 1070 17.59 -13.40 -48.07
CA ARG A 1070 18.62 -12.40 -48.41
C ARG A 1070 18.07 -10.98 -48.51
N ASP A 1071 18.97 -10.06 -48.22
CA ASP A 1071 18.99 -8.60 -48.39
C ASP A 1071 18.23 -7.68 -47.42
N LEU A 1072 18.91 -6.56 -47.17
CA LEU A 1072 18.52 -5.33 -46.46
C LEU A 1072 18.85 -5.18 -44.95
N SER A 1073 20.09 -5.49 -44.58
CA SER A 1073 20.80 -4.72 -43.55
C SER A 1073 21.22 -3.35 -44.13
N GLY A 1074 20.29 -2.40 -44.20
CA GLY A 1074 20.53 -1.12 -44.89
C GLY A 1074 19.61 0.06 -44.53
N THR A 1075 18.74 -0.08 -43.53
CA THR A 1075 17.75 0.95 -43.16
C THR A 1075 17.68 1.29 -41.66
N GLY A 1076 18.55 0.72 -40.83
CA GLY A 1076 18.59 1.06 -39.38
C GLY A 1076 17.33 0.64 -38.62
N VAL A 1077 16.88 -0.60 -38.82
CA VAL A 1077 15.68 -1.16 -38.20
C VAL A 1077 15.98 -2.59 -37.75
N GLU A 1078 15.90 -2.85 -36.45
CA GLU A 1078 15.95 -4.21 -35.90
C GLU A 1078 14.56 -4.85 -35.85
N MET A 1079 14.52 -6.19 -35.76
CA MET A 1079 13.30 -7.00 -35.74
C MET A 1079 13.33 -8.01 -34.59
N THR A 1080 12.30 -8.04 -33.75
CA THR A 1080 12.17 -8.98 -32.62
C THR A 1080 10.90 -9.82 -32.75
N GLU A 1081 10.97 -11.12 -32.40
CA GLU A 1081 9.85 -12.08 -32.50
C GLU A 1081 9.33 -12.48 -31.12
N THR A 1082 8.03 -12.37 -30.89
CA THR A 1082 7.36 -12.97 -29.71
C THR A 1082 5.94 -13.33 -30.08
N GLY A 1083 5.48 -14.53 -29.73
CA GLY A 1083 4.11 -15.00 -30.03
C GLY A 1083 3.75 -15.12 -31.52
N GLY A 1084 4.70 -15.02 -32.45
CA GLY A 1084 4.47 -15.06 -33.91
C GLY A 1084 4.26 -13.68 -34.57
N VAL A 1085 4.54 -12.58 -33.86
CA VAL A 1085 4.55 -11.21 -34.40
C VAL A 1085 5.98 -10.66 -34.44
N TYR A 1086 6.30 -9.89 -35.49
CA TYR A 1086 7.57 -9.17 -35.64
C TYR A 1086 7.34 -7.66 -35.56
N THR A 1087 8.15 -6.93 -34.78
CA THR A 1087 8.07 -5.46 -34.63
C THR A 1087 9.39 -4.77 -34.99
N ALA A 1088 9.32 -3.49 -35.37
CA ALA A 1088 10.39 -2.78 -36.07
C ALA A 1088 10.32 -1.26 -35.84
N SER A 1089 11.41 -0.65 -35.35
CA SER A 1089 11.47 0.80 -35.02
C SER A 1089 12.81 1.44 -35.39
N PRO A 1090 12.83 2.69 -35.89
CA PRO A 1090 14.05 3.50 -36.06
C PRO A 1090 14.33 4.40 -34.84
N ALA A 1091 15.61 4.71 -34.59
CA ALA A 1091 16.02 5.71 -33.60
C ALA A 1091 16.00 7.14 -34.17
N ALA A 1092 15.62 8.12 -33.35
CA ALA A 1092 15.77 9.56 -33.61
C ALA A 1092 17.20 10.04 -33.20
N ASP A 1093 17.73 11.20 -33.57
CA ASP A 1093 17.14 12.46 -34.04
C ASP A 1093 17.95 13.12 -35.17
N GLU A 1094 17.30 13.58 -36.25
CA GLU A 1094 17.63 14.86 -36.90
C GLU A 1094 16.51 15.24 -37.91
N ALA A 1095 16.03 16.49 -37.88
CA ALA A 1095 14.83 16.88 -38.61
C ALA A 1095 15.09 17.19 -40.10
N GLN A 1096 14.63 16.33 -41.01
CA GLN A 1096 14.47 16.67 -42.43
C GLN A 1096 13.00 16.56 -42.88
N LEU A 1097 12.49 17.68 -43.39
CA LEU A 1097 11.09 17.87 -43.75
C LEU A 1097 10.74 17.14 -45.04
N TRP A 1098 9.81 16.18 -44.95
CA TRP A 1098 9.18 15.59 -46.12
C TRP A 1098 8.04 16.49 -46.63
N THR A 1099 8.06 16.82 -47.92
CA THR A 1099 7.01 17.65 -48.55
C THR A 1099 6.37 16.93 -49.72
N TYR A 1100 5.04 16.93 -49.80
CA TYR A 1100 4.29 16.32 -50.90
C TYR A 1100 3.88 17.40 -51.92
N GLU A 1101 4.46 17.35 -53.12
CA GLU A 1101 4.32 18.41 -54.12
C GLU A 1101 4.28 17.79 -55.53
N ASN A 1102 3.31 18.20 -56.35
CA ASN A 1102 3.07 17.69 -57.71
C ASN A 1102 3.00 16.15 -57.83
N GLY A 1103 2.34 15.50 -56.87
CA GLY A 1103 2.05 14.05 -56.92
C GLY A 1103 3.19 13.13 -56.50
N LYS A 1104 4.31 13.67 -56.00
CA LYS A 1104 5.48 12.91 -55.53
C LYS A 1104 5.85 13.29 -54.09
N LEU A 1105 6.47 12.36 -53.38
CA LEU A 1105 6.96 12.54 -52.01
C LEU A 1105 8.44 12.94 -52.06
N TRP A 1106 8.79 14.10 -51.49
CA TRP A 1106 10.13 14.69 -51.58
C TRP A 1106 10.81 14.78 -50.21
N CYS A 1107 12.13 14.56 -50.19
CA CYS A 1107 13.04 14.76 -49.07
C CYS A 1107 14.22 15.65 -49.53
N GLN A 1108 14.86 16.40 -48.64
CA GLN A 1108 16.00 17.25 -48.96
C GLN A 1108 17.15 17.04 -47.98
N VAL A 1109 18.24 16.43 -48.47
CA VAL A 1109 19.47 16.16 -47.73
C VAL A 1109 20.57 17.08 -48.30
N GLU A 1110 21.31 17.78 -47.45
CA GLU A 1110 22.47 18.63 -47.82
C GLU A 1110 22.24 19.54 -49.05
N GLY A 1111 21.06 20.17 -49.12
CA GLY A 1111 20.70 21.09 -50.21
C GLY A 1111 20.23 20.42 -51.52
N THR A 1112 20.31 19.09 -51.64
CA THR A 1112 19.83 18.33 -52.81
C THR A 1112 18.42 17.78 -52.57
N ARG A 1113 17.49 17.96 -53.51
CA ARG A 1113 16.13 17.38 -53.44
C ARG A 1113 16.08 15.99 -54.07
N TYR A 1114 15.50 15.06 -53.31
CA TYR A 1114 15.27 13.64 -53.66
C TYR A 1114 13.75 13.39 -53.73
N TYR A 1115 13.33 12.46 -54.58
CA TYR A 1115 11.96 11.94 -54.55
C TYR A 1115 11.89 10.43 -54.81
N LEU A 1116 10.81 9.81 -54.33
CA LEU A 1116 10.49 8.41 -54.58
C LEU A 1116 9.68 8.24 -55.87
N SER A 1117 10.06 7.28 -56.71
CA SER A 1117 9.26 6.83 -57.86
C SER A 1117 9.35 5.32 -58.06
N ALA A 1118 8.22 4.75 -58.48
CA ALA A 1118 8.13 3.38 -58.96
C ALA A 1118 7.94 3.40 -60.49
N GLU A 1119 8.89 2.79 -61.21
CA GLU A 1119 8.74 2.38 -62.60
C GLU A 1119 9.04 0.87 -62.65
N ASP A 1120 8.31 0.13 -63.49
CA ASP A 1120 8.47 -1.31 -63.74
C ASP A 1120 8.52 -2.26 -62.51
N GLY A 1121 7.99 -1.83 -61.36
CA GLY A 1121 7.77 -2.68 -60.19
C GLY A 1121 8.92 -2.72 -59.16
N GLU A 1122 9.98 -1.95 -59.38
CA GLU A 1122 11.02 -1.71 -58.37
C GLU A 1122 10.85 -0.32 -57.73
N LEU A 1123 11.20 -0.21 -56.44
CA LEU A 1123 11.14 1.05 -55.69
C LEU A 1123 12.49 1.77 -55.82
N SER A 1124 12.50 3.01 -56.30
CA SER A 1124 13.76 3.75 -56.55
C SER A 1124 13.73 5.19 -56.01
N VAL A 1125 14.92 5.69 -55.65
CA VAL A 1125 15.16 7.07 -55.18
C VAL A 1125 15.93 7.82 -56.26
N THR A 1126 15.41 8.97 -56.71
CA THR A 1126 16.02 9.76 -57.80
C THR A 1126 16.34 11.20 -57.35
N THR A 1127 17.49 11.72 -57.79
CA THR A 1127 17.94 13.12 -57.56
C THR A 1127 17.59 14.04 -58.73
N ARG A 1128 17.39 15.34 -58.45
CA ARG A 1128 17.27 16.38 -59.48
C ARG A 1128 18.07 17.62 -59.14
N SER A 1129 19.00 18.01 -60.01
CA SER A 1129 19.94 19.13 -59.84
C SER A 1129 19.73 20.25 -60.86
N ASP A 1130 18.61 20.98 -60.76
CA ASP A 1130 18.36 22.18 -61.56
C ASP A 1130 18.69 23.45 -60.76
N SER A 1131 19.63 24.24 -61.26
CA SER A 1131 20.15 25.45 -60.61
C SER A 1131 19.51 26.73 -61.18
N ALA A 1132 18.59 27.36 -60.45
CA ALA A 1132 18.18 28.76 -60.71
C ALA A 1132 17.41 29.44 -59.55
N ALA A 1133 17.69 30.73 -59.36
CA ALA A 1133 16.80 31.79 -58.84
C ALA A 1133 16.37 31.82 -57.35
N VAL A 1134 17.18 32.53 -56.55
CA VAL A 1134 16.81 33.66 -55.67
C VAL A 1134 15.31 33.99 -55.51
N TRP A 1135 14.81 34.07 -54.26
CA TRP A 1135 13.88 35.12 -53.77
C TRP A 1135 14.06 35.35 -52.25
N THR A 1136 13.69 36.56 -51.77
CA THR A 1136 13.88 37.02 -50.38
C THR A 1136 12.57 37.03 -49.56
N PHE A 1137 12.72 37.01 -48.23
CA PHE A 1137 11.69 36.85 -47.18
C PHE A 1137 10.45 37.76 -47.26
N SER A 1138 9.28 37.22 -46.86
CA SER A 1138 8.37 37.85 -45.88
C SER A 1138 7.25 36.92 -45.39
N ASN A 1139 6.95 36.99 -44.09
CA ASN A 1139 5.72 36.60 -43.35
C ASN A 1139 4.92 35.33 -43.75
N GLY A 1140 4.88 34.32 -42.86
CA GLY A 1140 3.80 33.31 -42.84
C GLY A 1140 4.10 32.04 -42.02
N ARG A 1141 3.17 31.64 -41.14
CA ARG A 1141 3.14 30.33 -40.46
C ARG A 1141 2.89 29.19 -41.47
N LEU A 1142 3.46 28.00 -41.23
CA LEU A 1142 2.64 26.80 -41.02
C LEU A 1142 3.41 25.69 -40.27
N SER A 1143 2.70 24.98 -39.41
CA SER A 1143 3.14 23.79 -38.68
C SER A 1143 2.52 22.52 -39.30
N THR A 1144 3.25 21.40 -39.30
CA THR A 1144 2.79 20.02 -38.93
C THR A 1144 3.81 18.98 -39.42
N GLN A 1145 4.31 18.13 -38.51
CA GLN A 1145 4.82 16.80 -38.88
C GLN A 1145 3.64 15.86 -39.14
N VAL A 1146 3.86 14.82 -39.94
CA VAL A 1146 2.92 13.70 -40.14
C VAL A 1146 3.69 12.40 -39.96
N SER A 1147 3.25 11.55 -39.03
CA SER A 1147 3.69 10.17 -38.87
C SER A 1147 2.60 9.22 -39.37
N THR A 1148 3.00 8.12 -40.01
CA THR A 1148 2.08 7.08 -40.50
C THR A 1148 2.58 5.73 -40.01
N ARG A 1149 1.74 4.95 -39.32
CA ARG A 1149 2.02 3.58 -38.89
C ARG A 1149 1.28 2.57 -39.79
N PHE A 1150 1.84 1.37 -39.94
CA PHE A 1150 1.23 0.24 -40.65
C PHE A 1150 1.04 -0.94 -39.68
N LEU A 1151 0.01 -1.76 -39.90
CA LEU A 1151 -0.34 -2.93 -39.08
C LEU A 1151 -0.58 -4.15 -39.99
N PHE A 1152 -0.21 -5.34 -39.52
CA PHE A 1152 -0.33 -6.62 -40.26
C PHE A 1152 -1.06 -7.66 -39.41
N TRP A 1153 -1.92 -8.47 -40.02
CA TRP A 1153 -2.56 -9.64 -39.39
C TRP A 1153 -2.65 -10.82 -40.37
N THR A 1154 -2.95 -12.03 -39.89
CA THR A 1154 -2.96 -13.25 -40.73
C THR A 1154 -4.15 -14.17 -40.44
N TYR A 1155 -4.82 -14.61 -41.50
CA TYR A 1155 -5.67 -15.80 -41.53
C TYR A 1155 -5.64 -16.38 -42.96
N ASP A 1156 -5.54 -17.71 -43.08
CA ASP A 1156 -5.44 -18.51 -44.33
C ASP A 1156 -4.66 -17.89 -45.53
N ARG A 1157 -3.36 -17.64 -45.31
CA ARG A 1157 -2.32 -17.46 -46.35
C ARG A 1157 -2.58 -16.41 -47.46
N THR A 1158 -3.33 -15.37 -47.19
CA THR A 1158 -3.49 -14.21 -48.09
C THR A 1158 -3.09 -12.92 -47.36
N TYR A 1159 -2.24 -12.09 -47.98
CA TYR A 1159 -1.86 -10.77 -47.47
C TYR A 1159 -2.62 -9.67 -48.22
N TYR A 1160 -3.12 -8.68 -47.49
CA TYR A 1160 -3.79 -7.49 -48.02
C TYR A 1160 -2.99 -6.23 -47.66
N LEU A 1161 -2.95 -5.26 -48.57
CA LEU A 1161 -2.35 -3.93 -48.33
C LEU A 1161 -3.47 -2.89 -48.33
N TYR A 1162 -3.58 -2.11 -47.25
CA TYR A 1162 -4.46 -0.95 -47.19
C TYR A 1162 -3.65 0.28 -46.75
N ALA A 1163 -3.88 1.40 -47.42
CA ALA A 1163 -3.28 2.68 -47.08
C ALA A 1163 -4.40 3.72 -46.92
N ALA A 1164 -4.78 4.00 -45.68
CA ALA A 1164 -5.74 5.04 -45.36
C ALA A 1164 -5.02 6.39 -45.19
N ARG A 1165 -5.57 7.44 -45.80
CA ARG A 1165 -5.16 8.83 -45.58
C ARG A 1165 -5.85 9.32 -44.31
N SER A 1166 -5.24 10.28 -43.60
CA SER A 1166 -5.91 10.93 -42.47
C SER A 1166 -7.25 11.55 -42.90
N GLY A 1167 -8.29 11.31 -42.08
CA GLY A 1167 -9.65 11.80 -42.29
C GLY A 1167 -10.66 10.76 -42.77
N PHE A 1168 -10.91 9.71 -41.98
CA PHE A 1168 -12.22 9.09 -41.72
C PHE A 1168 -12.07 7.99 -40.66
N THR A 1169 -12.99 7.93 -39.69
CA THR A 1169 -13.14 6.82 -38.74
C THR A 1169 -14.11 5.78 -39.31
N LEU A 1170 -13.81 4.49 -39.17
CA LEU A 1170 -14.76 3.40 -39.35
C LEU A 1170 -14.33 2.24 -38.42
N SER A 1171 -15.25 1.69 -37.65
CA SER A 1171 -14.93 0.74 -36.58
C SER A 1171 -15.08 -0.71 -37.02
N ILE A 1172 -14.60 -1.61 -36.17
CA ILE A 1172 -14.76 -3.06 -36.35
C ILE A 1172 -15.83 -3.56 -35.39
N LEU A 1173 -16.96 -3.97 -35.99
CA LEU A 1173 -17.88 -4.93 -35.40
C LEU A 1173 -17.18 -6.25 -35.06
N ARG A 1174 -17.27 -6.65 -33.79
CA ARG A 1174 -17.56 -8.01 -33.30
C ARG A 1174 -16.83 -9.19 -33.98
N ALA A 1175 -15.89 -9.79 -33.27
CA ALA A 1175 -15.37 -11.12 -33.58
C ALA A 1175 -15.96 -12.17 -32.62
N THR A 1176 -16.93 -12.96 -33.10
CA THR A 1176 -17.34 -14.19 -32.42
C THR A 1176 -16.65 -15.37 -33.09
N VAL A 1177 -15.86 -16.16 -32.33
CA VAL A 1177 -15.31 -17.44 -32.83
C VAL A 1177 -15.59 -18.53 -31.81
N THR A 1178 -16.64 -19.31 -32.07
CA THR A 1178 -16.93 -20.54 -31.33
C THR A 1178 -15.90 -21.62 -31.68
N LEU A 1179 -15.37 -22.30 -30.66
CA LEU A 1179 -14.56 -23.51 -30.80
C LEU A 1179 -15.35 -24.65 -31.47
N TYR A 1180 -14.66 -25.46 -32.27
CA TYR A 1180 -15.00 -26.88 -32.44
C TYR A 1180 -13.73 -27.73 -32.41
N GLU A 1181 -13.83 -28.82 -31.66
CA GLU A 1181 -12.78 -29.70 -31.14
C GLU A 1181 -11.87 -30.36 -32.20
N ALA A 1182 -10.64 -30.72 -31.79
CA ALA A 1182 -10.31 -32.15 -31.59
C ALA A 1182 -8.91 -32.39 -30.97
N VAL A 1183 -8.91 -33.02 -29.78
CA VAL A 1183 -7.80 -33.67 -29.03
C VAL A 1183 -6.74 -32.77 -28.40
#